data_AF-A0A9P7KA31-F1
#
_entry.id   AF-A0A9P7KA31-F1
#
_cell.length_a   1.000
_cell.length_b   1.000
_cell.length_c   1.000
_cell.angle_alpha   90.00
_cell.angle_beta   90.00
_cell.angle_gamma   90.00
#
_symmetry.space_group_name_H-M   'P 1'
#
loop_
_entity.id
_entity.type
_entity.pdbx_description
1 polymer ?
#
loop_
_entity_poly.entity_id
_entity_poly.type
_entity_poly.pdbx_seq_one_letter_code
_entity_poly.pdbx_strand_id
1 'polypeptide(L)'
;MASNTTQAVASGDLVDLVSSSGAATVYPSDDTILAVLQARFRADLPYTRIGASNIVVVNPYKTLANVNDISAKDYEERCYKDTSLPMVDSPKPLQPHLYDLAARVYLLMRRRNESQAVLARGITGSGKSSSIRLFINQVLRLSTHSRKEAKVAEQVKALGVVLDSFGNAKTLINPNASRHGRYLELHFNERGRISSSKVLTYGLDKSRLNRLTHEERSYHIFYQLLAGATTAERDHFNLEDPSDYTLLASSGTYRLPSGPFSDDSIAMSELRASMRTLGFKQKHMSAIFSILVAILLLGNLQFHNGDAHDVSAYIHNTHVLDHVARLLGTTPEDLSQVLTNKTSYVRKELYTVLLNAEQSAAQRDQCVRDLYSILFAFVVETANHRLAPSAKDPPPHTQIVVLDQPGFQTRGPAGTGSLSLGQAPLVSIYGHNNFYEFCINFSDELLQSYVLRNTFEDSVGYNAGMASDGIALPSIATMDNGACIELLRGAQLSERSQRKPGGLLGVLTKSSSAYKSGKGGDHRDEDMLQEVTTKFGVHASYVTNPGSAVDRNLFGINHYSGPVSYDVAGFVEKDSDLLDSAFVTLLRNSTEPFVSKLLSGPSLAAERHNKDENIIVQAQVSSRPLRQPTPIAFPNGDLPEEHPRLDPSKTFPVTAQLNFTLSEIFASLDRTRLWNLACIRPNDSGSPNSFDKRRVKAQIRSLLLPDLVARRSAEYVADYEIAAFCERYVPTMRGSEEERITQCARANGWLEGADYARGSGRIWLSYAAWKTVEDTVRAGEKESKRSRDGDDEDDASVGPEDGTEYTHPENGGLTPGTPFFGESADNLLLTRTGADGARYQDPNAEYGAGGLNTPNTQGGFSNSGGAWDEDDKGAPAYSPAAKEVVVKDTSASAAESVPTSRTRRYWLWVVWGCTWWMPSFLMHHVGRMKRPDIRLAWREKLTICLLIFLLNGIVIFYIAVFGKLLCPNFDKAWALNEVAQHQGTDDYWVTIQGTVYDVSNFVFGDHSDIFGQPSNGLDSLDALAGGDLTQYFPVPLVLGCPDLVTDNNMALQYKVNNATLTQAIHVSGHLALTSTALKQEDWYTNRFLPQMKNFRKGPLVYERKAIAAQAADPDIQRYV
;
A
#
# COMPACT_ATOMS: atom_id res chain seq x y z
N MET A 1 -19.73 -35.40 -33.05
CA MET A 1 -20.45 -34.12 -33.26
C MET A 1 -21.86 -34.17 -32.65
N ALA A 2 -22.96 -34.38 -33.40
CA ALA A 2 -24.33 -34.20 -32.85
C ALA A 2 -24.66 -35.02 -31.59
N SER A 3 -24.17 -36.27 -31.50
CA SER A 3 -24.27 -37.07 -30.28
C SER A 3 -23.51 -36.43 -29.11
N ASN A 4 -22.22 -36.13 -29.29
CA ASN A 4 -21.36 -35.44 -28.31
C ASN A 4 -21.96 -34.13 -27.80
N THR A 5 -22.55 -33.30 -28.68
CA THR A 5 -23.19 -32.05 -28.27
C THR A 5 -24.40 -32.31 -27.37
N THR A 6 -25.16 -33.38 -27.63
CA THR A 6 -26.29 -33.79 -26.77
C THR A 6 -25.80 -34.32 -25.42
N GLN A 7 -24.72 -35.10 -25.43
CA GLN A 7 -24.04 -35.60 -24.23
C GLN A 7 -23.52 -34.45 -23.36
N ALA A 8 -22.73 -33.52 -23.92
CA ALA A 8 -22.17 -32.36 -23.23
C ALA A 8 -23.23 -31.40 -22.66
N VAL A 9 -24.41 -31.30 -23.30
CA VAL A 9 -25.56 -30.56 -22.74
C VAL A 9 -26.11 -31.27 -21.49
N ALA A 10 -26.20 -32.60 -21.50
CA ALA A 10 -26.77 -33.39 -20.41
C ALA A 10 -25.81 -33.59 -19.22
N SER A 11 -24.55 -33.93 -19.47
CA SER A 11 -23.49 -34.05 -18.46
C SER A 11 -23.06 -32.69 -17.90
N GLY A 12 -23.13 -31.66 -18.74
CA GLY A 12 -22.62 -30.34 -18.47
C GLY A 12 -21.09 -30.27 -18.40
N ASP A 13 -20.36 -31.17 -19.06
CA ASP A 13 -18.91 -31.03 -19.27
C ASP A 13 -18.61 -30.79 -20.75
N LEU A 14 -17.76 -29.81 -21.05
CA LEU A 14 -17.36 -29.52 -22.43
C LEU A 14 -16.29 -30.49 -22.96
N VAL A 15 -15.62 -31.27 -22.10
CA VAL A 15 -14.66 -32.30 -22.54
C VAL A 15 -15.35 -33.41 -23.34
N ASP A 16 -16.64 -33.70 -23.09
CA ASP A 16 -17.47 -34.62 -23.88
C ASP A 16 -17.59 -34.25 -25.37
N LEU A 17 -17.27 -32.99 -25.74
CA LEU A 17 -17.22 -32.53 -27.12
C LEU A 17 -15.98 -32.99 -27.88
N VAL A 18 -14.91 -33.38 -27.19
CA VAL A 18 -13.70 -33.95 -27.80
C VAL A 18 -14.04 -35.35 -28.31
N SER A 19 -13.67 -35.65 -29.55
CA SER A 19 -13.89 -36.99 -30.12
C SER A 19 -12.61 -37.55 -30.74
N SER A 20 -12.05 -38.57 -30.11
CA SER A 20 -10.95 -39.38 -30.63
C SER A 20 -11.48 -40.41 -31.64
N SER A 21 -11.03 -40.30 -32.89
CA SER A 21 -11.06 -41.39 -33.86
C SER A 21 -9.67 -42.02 -33.96
N GLY A 22 -9.55 -43.28 -34.37
CA GLY A 22 -8.28 -44.03 -34.38
C GLY A 22 -7.15 -43.49 -35.25
N ALA A 23 -7.35 -42.37 -35.95
CA ALA A 23 -6.32 -41.64 -36.69
C ALA A 23 -6.27 -40.12 -36.38
N ALA A 24 -7.23 -39.57 -35.62
CA ALA A 24 -7.28 -38.14 -35.29
C ALA A 24 -8.21 -37.83 -34.10
N THR A 25 -7.75 -36.97 -33.19
CA THR A 25 -8.58 -36.33 -32.17
C THR A 25 -9.16 -35.02 -32.71
N VAL A 26 -10.48 -34.86 -32.63
CA VAL A 26 -11.19 -33.65 -33.03
C VAL A 26 -11.61 -32.87 -31.79
N TYR A 27 -11.14 -31.62 -31.70
CA TYR A 27 -11.49 -30.67 -30.64
C TYR A 27 -12.69 -29.79 -31.04
N PRO A 28 -13.47 -29.26 -30.08
CA PRO A 28 -14.63 -28.41 -30.38
C PRO A 28 -14.25 -27.05 -30.97
N SER A 29 -15.18 -26.46 -31.72
CA SER A 29 -15.10 -25.06 -32.18
C SER A 29 -15.84 -24.09 -31.27
N ASP A 30 -15.56 -22.79 -31.42
CA ASP A 30 -16.33 -21.68 -30.83
C ASP A 30 -17.85 -21.92 -30.88
N ASP A 31 -18.37 -22.31 -32.05
CA ASP A 31 -19.81 -22.50 -32.29
C ASP A 31 -20.38 -23.74 -31.60
N THR A 32 -19.55 -24.78 -31.41
CA THR A 32 -19.96 -26.00 -30.70
C THR A 32 -20.11 -25.72 -29.20
N ILE A 33 -19.14 -25.01 -28.61
CA ILE A 33 -19.20 -24.56 -27.21
C ILE A 33 -20.37 -23.56 -27.01
N LEU A 34 -20.54 -22.62 -27.93
CA LEU A 34 -21.64 -21.65 -27.93
C LEU A 34 -23.02 -22.34 -27.93
N ALA A 35 -23.17 -23.44 -28.68
CA ALA A 35 -24.40 -24.22 -28.73
C ALA A 35 -24.71 -24.91 -27.39
N VAL A 36 -23.71 -25.54 -26.75
CA VAL A 36 -23.87 -26.18 -25.43
C VAL A 36 -24.22 -25.13 -24.36
N LEU A 37 -23.45 -24.03 -24.29
CA LEU A 37 -23.69 -22.97 -23.32
C LEU A 37 -25.06 -22.30 -23.52
N GLN A 38 -25.50 -22.09 -24.76
CA GLN A 38 -26.85 -21.57 -25.04
C GLN A 38 -27.95 -22.56 -24.61
N ALA A 39 -27.78 -23.86 -24.88
CA ALA A 39 -28.77 -24.87 -24.51
C ALA A 39 -28.91 -25.00 -22.99
N ARG A 40 -27.78 -25.03 -22.26
CA ARG A 40 -27.77 -25.12 -20.80
C ARG A 40 -28.27 -23.82 -20.12
N PHE A 41 -27.89 -22.64 -20.63
CA PHE A 41 -28.42 -21.36 -20.16
C PHE A 41 -29.96 -21.27 -20.30
N ARG A 42 -30.52 -21.77 -21.41
CA ARG A 42 -31.99 -21.82 -21.62
C ARG A 42 -32.73 -22.79 -20.70
N ALA A 43 -32.01 -23.71 -20.04
CA ALA A 43 -32.54 -24.65 -19.06
C ALA A 43 -32.25 -24.21 -17.61
N ASP A 44 -31.84 -22.96 -17.40
CA ASP A 44 -31.41 -22.42 -16.09
C ASP A 44 -30.23 -23.17 -15.44
N LEU A 45 -29.37 -23.75 -16.28
CA LEU A 45 -28.12 -24.43 -15.91
C LEU A 45 -26.91 -23.59 -16.39
N PRO A 46 -26.57 -22.44 -15.76
CA PRO A 46 -25.51 -21.55 -16.24
C PRO A 46 -24.10 -22.12 -16.09
N TYR A 47 -23.95 -23.16 -15.27
CA TYR A 47 -22.68 -23.77 -14.90
C TYR A 47 -22.35 -24.94 -15.84
N THR A 48 -21.14 -24.97 -16.38
CA THR A 48 -20.65 -26.05 -17.27
C THR A 48 -19.16 -26.30 -16.98
N ARG A 49 -18.75 -27.55 -16.78
CA ARG A 49 -17.34 -27.92 -16.51
C ARG A 49 -16.48 -27.89 -17.77
N ILE A 50 -15.17 -27.74 -17.56
CA ILE A 50 -14.13 -28.17 -18.49
C ILE A 50 -13.17 -29.05 -17.67
N GLY A 51 -13.46 -30.35 -17.66
CA GLY A 51 -12.71 -31.33 -16.87
C GLY A 51 -12.99 -31.21 -15.37
N ALA A 52 -11.94 -31.29 -14.56
CA ALA A 52 -12.05 -31.21 -13.10
C ALA A 52 -11.73 -29.82 -12.55
N SER A 53 -10.68 -29.15 -13.06
CA SER A 53 -10.15 -27.91 -12.45
C SER A 53 -10.81 -26.60 -12.91
N ASN A 54 -11.68 -26.65 -13.92
CA ASN A 54 -12.21 -25.44 -14.56
C ASN A 54 -13.75 -25.49 -14.67
N ILE A 55 -14.39 -24.34 -14.44
CA ILE A 55 -15.83 -24.17 -14.65
C ILE A 55 -16.13 -22.89 -15.43
N VAL A 56 -17.04 -22.99 -16.40
CA VAL A 56 -17.62 -21.87 -17.14
C VAL A 56 -18.95 -21.49 -16.48
N VAL A 57 -19.18 -20.20 -16.28
CA VAL A 57 -20.40 -19.65 -15.68
C VAL A 57 -20.97 -18.57 -16.58
N VAL A 58 -22.18 -18.77 -17.11
CA VAL A 58 -22.91 -17.73 -17.85
C VAL A 58 -23.83 -16.97 -16.89
N ASN A 59 -23.60 -15.67 -16.65
CA ASN A 59 -24.37 -14.90 -15.67
C ASN A 59 -25.88 -14.95 -15.97
N PRO A 60 -26.75 -15.50 -15.09
CA PRO A 60 -28.18 -15.62 -15.36
C PRO A 60 -28.95 -14.30 -15.28
N TYR A 61 -28.39 -13.25 -14.67
CA TYR A 61 -29.07 -11.98 -14.32
C TYR A 61 -30.39 -12.14 -13.53
N LYS A 62 -30.59 -13.28 -12.86
CA LYS A 62 -31.68 -13.58 -11.94
C LYS A 62 -31.19 -14.53 -10.85
N THR A 63 -31.82 -14.51 -9.68
CA THR A 63 -31.64 -15.57 -8.67
C THR A 63 -32.17 -16.89 -9.23
N LEU A 64 -31.44 -17.98 -9.06
CA LEU A 64 -31.83 -19.31 -9.54
C LEU A 64 -32.30 -20.20 -8.40
N ALA A 65 -33.27 -21.07 -8.68
CA ALA A 65 -33.89 -21.94 -7.67
C ALA A 65 -32.91 -22.95 -7.04
N ASN A 66 -31.80 -23.30 -7.71
CA ASN A 66 -30.73 -24.17 -7.20
C ASN A 66 -29.66 -23.44 -6.36
N VAL A 67 -29.79 -22.12 -6.18
CA VAL A 67 -28.89 -21.30 -5.34
C VAL A 67 -29.58 -21.01 -4.00
N ASN A 68 -29.83 -22.08 -3.25
CA ASN A 68 -30.45 -22.04 -1.92
C ASN A 68 -29.76 -23.03 -0.95
N ASP A 69 -30.05 -22.95 0.35
CA ASP A 69 -29.39 -23.78 1.37
C ASP A 69 -29.75 -25.27 1.33
N ILE A 70 -30.90 -25.66 0.78
CA ILE A 70 -31.29 -27.06 0.56
C ILE A 70 -30.39 -27.65 -0.53
N SER A 71 -30.21 -26.93 -1.64
CA SER A 71 -29.26 -27.31 -2.70
C SER A 71 -27.82 -27.30 -2.18
N ALA A 72 -27.40 -26.30 -1.40
CA ALA A 72 -26.08 -26.28 -0.78
C ALA A 72 -25.82 -27.52 0.09
N LYS A 73 -26.85 -27.99 0.83
CA LYS A 73 -26.82 -29.23 1.60
C LYS A 73 -26.78 -30.50 0.71
N ASP A 74 -27.57 -30.59 -0.36
CA ASP A 74 -27.58 -31.74 -1.28
C ASP A 74 -26.21 -31.94 -1.97
N TYR A 75 -25.55 -30.86 -2.40
CA TYR A 75 -24.18 -30.94 -2.93
C TYR A 75 -23.14 -31.28 -1.84
N GLU A 76 -23.30 -30.80 -0.61
CA GLU A 76 -22.47 -31.20 0.54
C GLU A 76 -22.62 -32.71 0.83
N GLU A 77 -23.86 -33.22 0.82
CA GLU A 77 -24.14 -34.62 1.12
C GLU A 77 -23.64 -35.54 0.00
N ARG A 78 -23.92 -35.21 -1.27
CA ARG A 78 -23.67 -36.11 -2.41
C ARG A 78 -22.31 -35.94 -3.11
N CYS A 79 -21.71 -34.75 -3.10
CA CYS A 79 -20.38 -34.54 -3.69
C CYS A 79 -19.24 -34.71 -2.68
N TYR A 80 -19.50 -34.50 -1.39
CA TYR A 80 -18.48 -34.57 -0.33
C TYR A 80 -18.68 -35.70 0.69
N LYS A 81 -19.84 -35.77 1.37
CA LYS A 81 -20.05 -36.74 2.47
C LYS A 81 -20.25 -38.18 1.98
N ASP A 82 -20.85 -38.36 0.81
CA ASP A 82 -21.01 -39.66 0.17
C ASP A 82 -19.65 -40.28 -0.20
N THR A 83 -19.57 -41.59 0.03
CA THR A 83 -18.43 -42.48 -0.23
C THR A 83 -18.90 -43.82 -0.83
N SER A 84 -20.14 -43.89 -1.30
CA SER A 84 -20.66 -45.06 -2.01
C SER A 84 -20.08 -45.15 -3.42
N LEU A 85 -19.78 -46.37 -3.87
CA LEU A 85 -19.34 -46.60 -5.24
C LEU A 85 -20.53 -46.50 -6.21
N PRO A 86 -20.38 -45.91 -7.41
CA PRO A 86 -21.47 -45.72 -8.36
C PRO A 86 -21.93 -47.06 -8.97
N MET A 87 -22.91 -47.69 -8.33
CA MET A 87 -23.65 -48.85 -8.84
C MET A 87 -24.68 -48.44 -9.91
N VAL A 88 -25.22 -49.41 -10.65
CA VAL A 88 -26.18 -49.17 -11.75
C VAL A 88 -27.43 -48.41 -11.30
N ASP A 89 -27.94 -48.68 -10.09
CA ASP A 89 -29.13 -48.05 -9.52
C ASP A 89 -28.83 -46.73 -8.77
N SER A 90 -27.62 -46.17 -8.91
CA SER A 90 -27.23 -44.95 -8.18
C SER A 90 -28.06 -43.72 -8.58
N PRO A 91 -28.37 -42.80 -7.64
CA PRO A 91 -29.00 -41.54 -7.96
C PRO A 91 -28.19 -40.75 -9.01
N LYS A 92 -28.84 -40.36 -10.12
CA LYS A 92 -28.21 -39.63 -11.24
C LYS A 92 -27.28 -38.52 -10.73
N PRO A 93 -26.05 -38.40 -11.28
CA PRO A 93 -25.07 -37.43 -10.77
C PRO A 93 -25.62 -36.01 -10.84
N LEU A 94 -25.27 -35.20 -9.84
CA LEU A 94 -25.67 -33.80 -9.79
C LEU A 94 -25.12 -33.03 -11.00
N GLN A 95 -25.89 -32.02 -11.42
CA GLN A 95 -25.44 -31.10 -12.46
C GLN A 95 -24.20 -30.33 -11.98
N PRO A 96 -23.34 -29.84 -12.89
CA PRO A 96 -22.28 -28.90 -12.53
C PRO A 96 -22.80 -27.73 -11.68
N HIS A 97 -22.09 -27.43 -10.60
CA HIS A 97 -22.38 -26.26 -9.76
C HIS A 97 -21.10 -25.76 -9.08
N LEU A 98 -21.15 -24.53 -8.58
CA LEU A 98 -20.06 -23.98 -7.76
C LEU A 98 -19.94 -24.68 -6.40
N TYR A 99 -20.99 -25.38 -5.98
CA TYR A 99 -21.00 -26.19 -4.76
C TYR A 99 -20.25 -27.53 -4.95
N ASP A 100 -20.36 -28.15 -6.14
CA ASP A 100 -19.51 -29.28 -6.55
C ASP A 100 -18.04 -28.82 -6.58
N LEU A 101 -17.72 -27.72 -7.28
CA LEU A 101 -16.35 -27.17 -7.30
C LEU A 101 -15.78 -26.94 -5.89
N ALA A 102 -16.54 -26.32 -4.98
CA ALA A 102 -16.15 -26.13 -3.59
C ALA A 102 -15.89 -27.46 -2.86
N ALA A 103 -16.72 -28.48 -3.07
CA ALA A 103 -16.50 -29.83 -2.53
C ALA A 103 -15.20 -30.45 -3.06
N ARG A 104 -14.87 -30.30 -4.36
CA ARG A 104 -13.62 -30.82 -4.96
C ARG A 104 -12.38 -30.15 -4.39
N VAL A 105 -12.35 -28.82 -4.38
CA VAL A 105 -11.23 -28.02 -3.84
C VAL A 105 -10.99 -28.36 -2.37
N TYR A 106 -12.05 -28.42 -1.57
CA TYR A 106 -11.96 -28.72 -0.14
C TYR A 106 -11.55 -30.17 0.16
N LEU A 107 -12.04 -31.14 -0.60
CA LEU A 107 -11.67 -32.56 -0.45
C LEU A 107 -10.18 -32.79 -0.76
N LEU A 108 -9.68 -32.20 -1.84
CA LEU A 108 -8.25 -32.28 -2.19
C LEU A 108 -7.38 -31.59 -1.14
N MET A 109 -7.69 -30.34 -0.77
CA MET A 109 -6.97 -29.63 0.28
C MET A 109 -6.83 -30.48 1.55
N ARG A 110 -7.93 -31.11 1.99
CA ARG A 110 -7.96 -31.90 3.23
C ARG A 110 -7.31 -33.28 3.12
N ARG A 111 -7.27 -33.94 1.96
CA ARG A 111 -6.78 -35.33 1.80
C ARG A 111 -5.42 -35.47 1.09
N ARG A 112 -5.01 -34.46 0.31
CA ARG A 112 -3.64 -34.28 -0.21
C ARG A 112 -2.75 -33.42 0.69
N ASN A 113 -3.34 -32.63 1.59
CA ASN A 113 -2.68 -31.63 2.43
C ASN A 113 -1.98 -30.50 1.66
N GLU A 114 -2.66 -29.98 0.63
CA GLU A 114 -2.09 -28.99 -0.29
C GLU A 114 -2.94 -27.72 -0.34
N SER A 115 -2.29 -26.57 -0.39
CA SER A 115 -2.99 -25.29 -0.54
C SER A 115 -3.52 -25.13 -1.97
N GLN A 116 -4.69 -24.49 -2.09
CA GLN A 116 -5.45 -24.39 -3.33
C GLN A 116 -5.67 -22.92 -3.69
N ALA A 117 -5.85 -22.60 -4.98
CA ALA A 117 -6.24 -21.27 -5.43
C ALA A 117 -7.37 -21.29 -6.46
N VAL A 118 -8.35 -20.41 -6.29
CA VAL A 118 -9.46 -20.21 -7.23
C VAL A 118 -9.39 -18.80 -7.82
N LEU A 119 -9.18 -18.71 -9.14
CA LEU A 119 -9.08 -17.43 -9.85
C LEU A 119 -10.30 -17.23 -10.76
N ALA A 120 -10.96 -16.07 -10.65
CA ALA A 120 -12.06 -15.70 -11.53
C ALA A 120 -11.60 -14.82 -12.69
N ARG A 121 -11.94 -15.22 -13.93
CA ARG A 121 -11.62 -14.51 -15.17
C ARG A 121 -12.88 -14.08 -15.91
N GLY A 122 -12.79 -13.01 -16.70
CA GLY A 122 -13.86 -12.53 -17.58
C GLY A 122 -14.27 -11.08 -17.32
N ILE A 123 -14.89 -10.47 -18.34
CA ILE A 123 -15.18 -9.03 -18.43
C ILE A 123 -16.06 -8.49 -17.29
N THR A 124 -16.14 -7.17 -17.12
CA THR A 124 -17.07 -6.56 -16.15
C THR A 124 -18.54 -6.98 -16.37
N GLY A 125 -19.29 -7.20 -15.29
CA GLY A 125 -20.69 -7.69 -15.32
C GLY A 125 -20.86 -9.20 -15.59
N SER A 126 -19.78 -9.97 -15.78
CA SER A 126 -19.85 -11.42 -16.08
C SER A 126 -20.20 -12.34 -14.89
N GLY A 127 -20.35 -11.81 -13.67
CA GLY A 127 -20.77 -12.59 -12.50
C GLY A 127 -19.66 -13.18 -11.61
N LYS A 128 -18.39 -12.76 -11.79
CA LYS A 128 -17.22 -13.22 -11.00
C LYS A 128 -17.47 -13.19 -9.48
N SER A 129 -17.68 -12.00 -8.90
CA SER A 129 -17.83 -11.80 -7.47
C SER A 129 -19.03 -12.54 -6.87
N SER A 130 -20.13 -12.65 -7.62
CA SER A 130 -21.30 -13.44 -7.21
C SER A 130 -20.97 -14.94 -7.15
N SER A 131 -20.24 -15.44 -8.15
CA SER A 131 -19.82 -16.84 -8.22
C SER A 131 -18.82 -17.18 -7.11
N ILE A 132 -17.84 -16.31 -6.88
CA ILE A 132 -16.89 -16.42 -5.78
C ILE A 132 -17.59 -16.45 -4.41
N ARG A 133 -18.64 -15.63 -4.22
CA ARG A 133 -19.45 -15.61 -2.98
C ARG A 133 -20.13 -16.97 -2.73
N LEU A 134 -20.69 -17.60 -3.77
CA LEU A 134 -21.29 -18.93 -3.68
C LEU A 134 -20.27 -20.03 -3.38
N PHE A 135 -19.09 -19.96 -4.01
CA PHE A 135 -17.97 -20.87 -3.73
C PHE A 135 -17.50 -20.76 -2.27
N ILE A 136 -17.22 -19.53 -1.80
CA ILE A 136 -16.77 -19.27 -0.42
C ILE A 136 -17.81 -19.75 0.59
N ASN A 137 -19.09 -19.45 0.39
CA ASN A 137 -20.16 -19.88 1.30
C ASN A 137 -20.22 -21.41 1.42
N GLN A 138 -20.00 -22.17 0.33
CA GLN A 138 -19.94 -23.63 0.40
C GLN A 138 -18.67 -24.14 1.08
N VAL A 139 -17.50 -23.55 0.83
CA VAL A 139 -16.26 -23.92 1.53
C VAL A 139 -16.39 -23.67 3.04
N LEU A 140 -17.00 -22.57 3.46
CA LEU A 140 -17.27 -22.26 4.87
C LEU A 140 -18.26 -23.26 5.50
N ARG A 141 -19.34 -23.62 4.78
CA ARG A 141 -20.29 -24.68 5.19
C ARG A 141 -19.58 -26.03 5.39
N LEU A 142 -18.77 -26.46 4.42
CA LEU A 142 -18.05 -27.74 4.44
C LEU A 142 -16.99 -27.85 5.55
N SER A 143 -16.45 -26.71 6.01
CA SER A 143 -15.34 -26.65 6.98
C SER A 143 -15.75 -26.21 8.39
N THR A 144 -17.06 -26.07 8.64
CA THR A 144 -17.65 -25.65 9.92
C THR A 144 -18.32 -26.82 10.63
N HIS A 145 -17.80 -27.19 11.79
CA HIS A 145 -18.32 -28.25 12.67
C HIS A 145 -18.42 -27.82 14.14
N SER A 146 -18.00 -26.61 14.51
CA SER A 146 -18.13 -26.08 15.87
C SER A 146 -18.57 -24.62 15.92
N ARG A 147 -19.10 -24.18 17.07
CA ARG A 147 -19.52 -22.79 17.31
C ARG A 147 -18.38 -21.77 17.15
N LYS A 148 -17.10 -22.19 17.31
CA LYS A 148 -15.93 -21.35 17.04
C LYS A 148 -15.74 -21.15 15.54
N GLU A 149 -15.78 -22.24 14.78
CA GLU A 149 -15.63 -22.23 13.31
C GLU A 149 -16.77 -21.45 12.65
N ALA A 150 -18.02 -21.66 13.09
CA ALA A 150 -19.20 -20.93 12.60
C ALA A 150 -19.07 -19.42 12.80
N LYS A 151 -18.48 -18.97 13.92
CA LYS A 151 -18.23 -17.55 14.18
C LYS A 151 -17.22 -16.95 13.18
N VAL A 152 -16.17 -17.71 12.81
CA VAL A 152 -15.22 -17.28 11.78
C VAL A 152 -15.89 -17.24 10.41
N ALA A 153 -16.74 -18.23 10.08
CA ALA A 153 -17.52 -18.23 8.84
C ALA A 153 -18.43 -17.00 8.71
N GLU A 154 -19.18 -16.64 9.76
CA GLU A 154 -20.00 -15.42 9.76
C GLU A 154 -19.16 -14.13 9.65
N GLN A 155 -17.95 -14.10 10.22
CA GLN A 155 -17.03 -12.98 10.05
C GLN A 155 -16.50 -12.86 8.61
N VAL A 156 -16.24 -13.97 7.92
CA VAL A 156 -15.84 -13.97 6.49
C VAL A 156 -17.01 -13.53 5.58
N LYS A 157 -18.26 -13.89 5.92
CA LYS A 157 -19.46 -13.36 5.23
C LYS A 157 -19.60 -11.85 5.44
N ALA A 158 -19.54 -11.39 6.69
CA ALA A 158 -19.62 -9.98 7.08
C ALA A 158 -18.54 -9.12 6.40
N LEU A 159 -17.33 -9.65 6.24
CA LEU A 159 -16.26 -9.00 5.46
C LEU A 159 -16.69 -8.75 4.00
N GLY A 160 -17.44 -9.66 3.39
CA GLY A 160 -18.00 -9.47 2.05
C GLY A 160 -18.92 -8.25 1.96
N VAL A 161 -19.80 -8.05 2.94
CA VAL A 161 -20.74 -6.92 2.98
C VAL A 161 -19.99 -5.59 3.16
N VAL A 162 -18.97 -5.55 4.02
CA VAL A 162 -18.14 -4.35 4.22
C VAL A 162 -17.35 -3.99 2.96
N LEU A 163 -16.71 -4.98 2.32
CA LEU A 163 -15.96 -4.76 1.08
C LEU A 163 -16.86 -4.35 -0.09
N ASP A 164 -18.06 -4.93 -0.22
CA ASP A 164 -19.03 -4.50 -1.24
C ASP A 164 -19.46 -3.05 -1.02
N SER A 165 -19.75 -2.67 0.23
CA SER A 165 -20.31 -1.36 0.59
C SER A 165 -19.32 -0.20 0.38
N PHE A 166 -18.07 -0.39 0.83
CA PHE A 166 -17.02 0.62 0.70
C PHE A 166 -16.20 0.50 -0.61
N GLY A 167 -16.27 -0.64 -1.31
CA GLY A 167 -15.36 -0.98 -2.41
C GLY A 167 -16.02 -1.20 -3.78
N ASN A 168 -17.35 -1.16 -3.87
CA ASN A 168 -18.10 -1.29 -5.13
C ASN A 168 -18.95 -0.04 -5.43
N ALA A 169 -19.31 0.13 -6.70
CA ALA A 169 -20.14 1.25 -7.18
C ALA A 169 -21.08 0.82 -8.33
N LYS A 170 -22.12 1.61 -8.62
CA LYS A 170 -22.93 1.46 -9.84
C LYS A 170 -22.16 2.02 -11.03
N THR A 171 -21.97 1.21 -12.07
CA THR A 171 -21.46 1.62 -13.38
C THR A 171 -22.56 1.50 -14.44
N LEU A 172 -22.34 2.05 -15.63
CA LEU A 172 -23.25 1.89 -16.78
C LEU A 172 -23.56 0.42 -17.14
N ILE A 173 -22.62 -0.50 -16.86
CA ILE A 173 -22.67 -1.90 -17.30
C ILE A 173 -23.03 -2.86 -16.15
N ASN A 174 -22.70 -2.50 -14.91
CA ASN A 174 -22.89 -3.35 -13.74
C ASN A 174 -23.32 -2.50 -12.53
N PRO A 175 -24.49 -2.76 -11.92
CA PRO A 175 -24.98 -1.99 -10.78
C PRO A 175 -24.20 -2.24 -9.47
N ASN A 176 -23.46 -3.35 -9.37
CA ASN A 176 -22.57 -3.64 -8.24
C ASN A 176 -21.18 -4.05 -8.78
N ALA A 177 -20.42 -3.06 -9.26
CA ALA A 177 -19.10 -3.27 -9.83
C ALA A 177 -18.01 -3.10 -8.77
N SER A 178 -17.25 -4.17 -8.52
CA SER A 178 -16.01 -4.14 -7.74
C SER A 178 -15.05 -3.12 -8.32
N ARG A 179 -14.60 -2.16 -7.51
CA ARG A 179 -13.68 -1.07 -7.90
C ARG A 179 -12.33 -1.15 -7.16
N HIS A 180 -11.97 -2.34 -6.70
CA HIS A 180 -10.69 -2.71 -6.11
C HIS A 180 -10.42 -4.19 -6.40
N GLY A 181 -9.14 -4.61 -6.37
CA GLY A 181 -8.75 -6.02 -6.37
C GLY A 181 -8.79 -6.62 -4.97
N ARG A 182 -9.18 -7.89 -4.85
CA ARG A 182 -9.36 -8.64 -3.60
C ARG A 182 -8.69 -10.02 -3.70
N TYR A 183 -7.63 -10.21 -2.93
CA TYR A 183 -7.01 -11.51 -2.68
C TYR A 183 -7.41 -11.96 -1.27
N LEU A 184 -8.16 -13.07 -1.17
CA LEU A 184 -8.70 -13.60 0.09
C LEU A 184 -8.02 -14.94 0.43
N GLU A 185 -7.49 -15.02 1.64
CA GLU A 185 -6.95 -16.25 2.23
C GLU A 185 -8.00 -16.85 3.17
N LEU A 186 -8.39 -18.11 2.98
CA LEU A 186 -9.11 -18.92 3.96
C LEU A 186 -8.12 -19.90 4.58
N HIS A 187 -7.92 -19.85 5.89
CA HIS A 187 -6.93 -20.67 6.60
C HIS A 187 -7.56 -21.86 7.29
N PHE A 188 -6.91 -23.03 7.18
CA PHE A 188 -7.39 -24.27 7.76
C PHE A 188 -6.36 -24.85 8.73
N ASN A 189 -6.86 -25.52 9.78
CA ASN A 189 -6.03 -26.32 10.68
C ASN A 189 -5.76 -27.72 10.10
N GLU A 190 -4.93 -28.50 10.79
CA GLU A 190 -4.58 -29.90 10.46
C GLU A 190 -5.78 -30.81 10.19
N ARG A 191 -6.94 -30.54 10.81
CA ARG A 191 -8.17 -31.32 10.64
C ARG A 191 -8.98 -30.89 9.40
N GLY A 192 -8.55 -29.85 8.70
CA GLY A 192 -9.23 -29.22 7.57
C GLY A 192 -10.34 -28.24 7.96
N ARG A 193 -10.39 -27.74 9.21
CA ARG A 193 -11.45 -26.83 9.66
C ARG A 193 -11.01 -25.36 9.58
N ILE A 194 -11.95 -24.46 9.29
CA ILE A 194 -11.68 -23.02 9.17
C ILE A 194 -11.16 -22.44 10.50
N SER A 195 -9.99 -21.80 10.47
CA SER A 195 -9.31 -21.27 11.66
C SER A 195 -9.27 -19.74 11.72
N SER A 196 -9.03 -19.11 10.57
CA SER A 196 -8.86 -17.66 10.39
C SER A 196 -9.00 -17.31 8.90
N SER A 197 -8.95 -16.03 8.56
CA SER A 197 -8.94 -15.55 7.17
C SER A 197 -8.23 -14.20 7.07
N LYS A 198 -7.59 -13.89 5.94
CA LYS A 198 -7.01 -12.56 5.68
C LYS A 198 -7.50 -12.05 4.34
N VAL A 199 -7.68 -10.75 4.21
CA VAL A 199 -7.90 -10.12 2.89
C VAL A 199 -6.85 -9.07 2.60
N LEU A 200 -6.35 -9.11 1.36
CA LEU A 200 -5.48 -8.11 0.78
C LEU A 200 -6.26 -7.37 -0.30
N THR A 201 -6.40 -6.06 -0.15
CA THR A 201 -7.06 -5.18 -1.13
C THR A 201 -6.05 -4.27 -1.81
N TYR A 202 -6.17 -4.09 -3.12
CA TYR A 202 -5.26 -3.26 -3.92
C TYR A 202 -6.00 -2.51 -5.03
N GLY A 203 -5.40 -1.43 -5.54
CA GLY A 203 -5.89 -0.73 -6.74
C GLY A 203 -7.31 -0.16 -6.64
N LEU A 204 -7.61 0.59 -5.57
CA LEU A 204 -8.89 1.28 -5.41
C LEU A 204 -9.09 2.38 -6.47
N ASP A 205 -10.21 2.35 -7.20
CA ASP A 205 -10.55 3.33 -8.23
C ASP A 205 -10.96 4.69 -7.64
N LYS A 206 -9.97 5.53 -7.33
CA LYS A 206 -10.19 6.89 -6.84
C LYS A 206 -11.00 7.76 -7.80
N SER A 207 -11.18 7.42 -9.08
CA SER A 207 -12.00 8.22 -10.02
C SER A 207 -13.48 8.34 -9.59
N ARG A 208 -13.96 7.39 -8.78
CA ARG A 208 -15.34 7.33 -8.26
C ARG A 208 -15.68 8.42 -7.24
N LEU A 209 -14.71 9.25 -6.88
CA LEU A 209 -14.83 10.36 -5.91
C LEU A 209 -14.65 11.74 -6.58
N ASN A 210 -14.55 11.77 -7.91
CA ASN A 210 -14.61 12.97 -8.74
C ASN A 210 -16.01 13.09 -9.37
N ARG A 211 -16.22 14.15 -10.18
CA ARG A 211 -17.41 14.30 -11.04
C ARG A 211 -17.69 13.00 -11.83
N LEU A 212 -18.84 12.40 -11.57
CA LEU A 212 -19.24 11.12 -12.15
C LEU A 212 -19.73 11.28 -13.60
N THR A 213 -19.74 10.16 -14.34
CA THR A 213 -20.50 10.06 -15.60
C THR A 213 -21.99 9.95 -15.27
N HIS A 214 -22.87 10.50 -16.12
CA HIS A 214 -24.32 10.30 -16.05
C HIS A 214 -24.65 8.80 -15.91
N GLU A 215 -25.71 8.47 -15.16
CA GLU A 215 -26.12 7.09 -14.86
C GLU A 215 -25.16 6.23 -14.02
N GLU A 216 -23.96 6.70 -13.63
CA GLU A 216 -23.10 6.00 -12.66
C GLU A 216 -23.35 6.46 -11.21
N ARG A 217 -22.80 5.76 -10.21
CA ARG A 217 -22.74 6.20 -8.81
C ARG A 217 -21.29 6.33 -8.34
N SER A 218 -21.10 7.00 -7.20
CA SER A 218 -19.94 6.79 -6.33
C SER A 218 -20.07 5.45 -5.57
N TYR A 219 -19.25 5.22 -4.56
CA TYR A 219 -19.32 4.03 -3.70
C TYR A 219 -20.66 3.93 -2.96
N HIS A 220 -21.17 2.70 -2.79
CA HIS A 220 -22.51 2.46 -2.22
C HIS A 220 -22.68 3.05 -0.81
N ILE A 221 -21.62 3.03 0.00
CA ILE A 221 -21.59 3.55 1.38
C ILE A 221 -22.20 4.94 1.55
N PHE A 222 -22.04 5.85 0.58
CA PHE A 222 -22.62 7.20 0.68
C PHE A 222 -24.16 7.18 0.59
N TYR A 223 -24.71 6.40 -0.35
CA TYR A 223 -26.15 6.24 -0.54
C TYR A 223 -26.76 5.44 0.61
N GLN A 224 -26.05 4.40 1.07
CA GLN A 224 -26.40 3.61 2.26
C GLN A 224 -26.48 4.48 3.52
N LEU A 225 -25.46 5.31 3.78
CA LEU A 225 -25.43 6.20 4.94
C LEU A 225 -26.58 7.22 4.89
N LEU A 226 -26.85 7.86 3.75
CA LEU A 226 -27.92 8.85 3.62
C LEU A 226 -29.33 8.23 3.71
N ALA A 227 -29.53 7.01 3.20
CA ALA A 227 -30.81 6.29 3.25
C ALA A 227 -31.07 5.59 4.60
N GLY A 228 -30.02 5.07 5.25
CA GLY A 228 -30.06 4.30 6.50
C GLY A 228 -29.45 5.01 7.71
N ALA A 229 -29.43 6.35 7.71
CA ALA A 229 -29.15 7.15 8.90
C ALA A 229 -30.34 7.14 9.86
N THR A 230 -30.06 6.97 11.16
CA THR A 230 -31.06 7.21 12.21
C THR A 230 -31.37 8.71 12.31
N THR A 231 -32.48 9.08 12.95
CA THR A 231 -32.82 10.50 13.21
C THR A 231 -31.70 11.22 13.94
N ALA A 232 -31.20 10.66 15.03
CA ALA A 232 -30.09 11.23 15.80
C ALA A 232 -28.79 11.41 14.97
N GLU A 233 -28.50 10.53 14.02
CA GLU A 233 -27.37 10.72 13.09
C GLU A 233 -27.64 11.78 12.04
N ARG A 234 -28.88 11.87 11.53
CA ARG A 234 -29.31 12.92 10.60
C ARG A 234 -29.23 14.31 11.24
N ASP A 235 -29.65 14.43 12.49
CA ASP A 235 -29.58 15.66 13.28
C ASP A 235 -28.13 16.01 13.65
N HIS A 236 -27.32 15.01 14.07
CA HIS A 236 -25.93 15.22 14.50
C HIS A 236 -24.98 15.61 13.35
N PHE A 237 -25.15 14.99 12.18
CA PHE A 237 -24.32 15.24 10.98
C PHE A 237 -24.96 16.22 9.98
N ASN A 238 -26.16 16.74 10.25
CA ASN A 238 -26.99 17.55 9.33
C ASN A 238 -27.05 16.90 7.92
N LEU A 239 -27.67 15.71 7.84
CA LEU A 239 -27.75 14.94 6.59
C LEU A 239 -28.92 15.37 5.71
N GLU A 240 -28.58 15.89 4.54
CA GLU A 240 -29.48 16.39 3.50
C GLU A 240 -29.81 15.29 2.46
N ASP A 241 -30.44 15.61 1.32
CA ASP A 241 -30.74 14.61 0.29
C ASP A 241 -29.48 14.29 -0.54
N PRO A 242 -29.33 13.07 -1.11
CA PRO A 242 -28.35 12.79 -2.14
C PRO A 242 -28.25 13.82 -3.29
N SER A 243 -29.29 14.61 -3.60
CA SER A 243 -29.22 15.72 -4.57
C SER A 243 -28.40 16.92 -4.12
N ASP A 244 -28.24 17.12 -2.81
CA ASP A 244 -27.63 18.33 -2.24
C ASP A 244 -26.10 18.20 -2.13
N TYR A 245 -25.58 16.98 -2.31
CA TYR A 245 -24.15 16.68 -2.35
C TYR A 245 -23.63 16.62 -3.80
N THR A 246 -22.85 17.62 -4.21
CA THR A 246 -22.31 17.83 -5.57
C THR A 246 -21.67 16.57 -6.18
N LEU A 247 -20.95 15.79 -5.37
CA LEU A 247 -20.36 14.51 -5.79
C LEU A 247 -21.43 13.52 -6.30
N LEU A 248 -22.49 13.32 -5.51
CA LEU A 248 -23.55 12.35 -5.81
C LEU A 248 -24.52 12.89 -6.88
N ALA A 249 -24.81 14.19 -6.85
CA ALA A 249 -25.64 14.88 -7.82
C ALA A 249 -25.05 14.90 -9.24
N SER A 250 -23.72 14.80 -9.36
CA SER A 250 -23.01 14.91 -10.65
C SER A 250 -23.42 13.91 -11.74
N SER A 251 -24.02 12.76 -11.37
CA SER A 251 -24.56 11.76 -12.32
C SER A 251 -26.08 11.72 -12.42
N GLY A 252 -26.81 12.50 -11.59
CA GLY A 252 -28.27 12.44 -11.44
C GLY A 252 -28.82 11.11 -10.92
N THR A 253 -27.98 10.20 -10.41
CA THR A 253 -28.37 8.80 -10.12
C THR A 253 -28.32 8.45 -8.65
N TYR A 254 -29.49 8.56 -8.00
CA TYR A 254 -29.64 8.36 -6.56
C TYR A 254 -30.14 6.97 -6.15
N ARG A 255 -30.58 6.12 -7.09
CA ARG A 255 -31.11 4.76 -6.81
C ARG A 255 -30.49 3.69 -7.70
N LEU A 256 -30.39 2.47 -7.18
CA LEU A 256 -30.04 1.27 -7.96
C LEU A 256 -31.25 0.78 -8.78
N PRO A 257 -31.02 0.02 -9.87
CA PRO A 257 -32.09 -0.71 -10.56
C PRO A 257 -32.77 -1.69 -9.60
N SER A 258 -34.10 -1.79 -9.65
CA SER A 258 -34.91 -2.60 -8.72
C SER A 258 -34.47 -4.07 -8.66
N GLY A 259 -34.19 -4.56 -7.45
CA GLY A 259 -33.78 -5.95 -7.22
C GLY A 259 -33.51 -6.24 -5.73
N PRO A 260 -33.06 -7.46 -5.39
CA PRO A 260 -32.89 -7.88 -3.98
C PRO A 260 -31.92 -7.03 -3.16
N PHE A 261 -31.01 -6.31 -3.83
CA PHE A 261 -29.96 -5.49 -3.23
C PHE A 261 -30.10 -4.00 -3.60
N SER A 262 -31.28 -3.55 -4.04
CA SER A 262 -31.49 -2.16 -4.51
C SER A 262 -31.93 -1.18 -3.41
N ASP A 263 -32.15 -1.65 -2.19
CA ASP A 263 -32.51 -0.82 -1.04
C ASP A 263 -31.26 -0.50 -0.21
N ASP A 264 -30.80 0.76 -0.34
CA ASP A 264 -29.62 1.25 0.35
C ASP A 264 -29.80 1.32 1.89
N SER A 265 -31.03 1.42 2.40
CA SER A 265 -31.32 1.49 3.84
C SER A 265 -31.27 0.11 4.51
N ILE A 266 -31.79 -0.92 3.83
CA ILE A 266 -31.62 -2.32 4.24
C ILE A 266 -30.13 -2.69 4.20
N ALA A 267 -29.43 -2.33 3.12
CA ALA A 267 -27.99 -2.59 2.99
C ALA A 267 -27.16 -1.87 4.08
N MET A 268 -27.53 -0.64 4.47
CA MET A 268 -26.90 0.05 5.60
C MET A 268 -27.12 -0.66 6.94
N SER A 269 -28.28 -1.28 7.13
CA SER A 269 -28.60 -2.06 8.32
C SER A 269 -27.78 -3.36 8.39
N GLU A 270 -27.63 -4.04 7.25
CA GLU A 270 -26.75 -5.23 7.09
C GLU A 270 -25.27 -4.87 7.30
N LEU A 271 -24.83 -3.71 6.80
CA LEU A 271 -23.49 -3.18 7.01
C LEU A 271 -23.21 -2.92 8.49
N ARG A 272 -24.13 -2.24 9.20
CA ARG A 272 -24.01 -1.99 10.66
C ARG A 272 -24.00 -3.29 11.48
N ALA A 273 -24.66 -4.36 11.02
CA ALA A 273 -24.52 -5.69 11.62
C ALA A 273 -23.14 -6.30 11.33
N SER A 274 -22.71 -6.25 10.07
CA SER A 274 -21.43 -6.81 9.62
C SER A 274 -20.22 -6.16 10.30
N MET A 275 -20.20 -4.84 10.45
CA MET A 275 -19.16 -4.11 11.18
C MET A 275 -19.09 -4.53 12.65
N ARG A 276 -20.24 -4.74 13.33
CA ARG A 276 -20.27 -5.24 14.72
C ARG A 276 -19.74 -6.67 14.82
N THR A 277 -20.09 -7.56 13.88
CA THR A 277 -19.56 -8.93 13.79
C THR A 277 -18.03 -8.95 13.60
N LEU A 278 -17.51 -8.00 12.83
CA LEU A 278 -16.07 -7.75 12.65
C LEU A 278 -15.41 -6.97 13.80
N GLY A 279 -16.13 -6.63 14.87
CA GLY A 279 -15.57 -6.02 16.08
C GLY A 279 -15.34 -4.51 16.02
N PHE A 280 -15.90 -3.80 15.04
CA PHE A 280 -15.86 -2.33 15.03
C PHE A 280 -16.63 -1.78 16.25
N LYS A 281 -15.95 -1.00 17.10
CA LYS A 281 -16.61 -0.28 18.21
C LYS A 281 -17.53 0.81 17.66
N GLN A 282 -18.64 1.10 18.33
CA GLN A 282 -19.56 2.18 17.94
C GLN A 282 -18.86 3.55 17.77
N LYS A 283 -17.90 3.90 18.64
CA LYS A 283 -17.10 5.13 18.50
C LYS A 283 -16.33 5.20 17.18
N HIS A 284 -15.78 4.07 16.71
CA HIS A 284 -15.09 4.02 15.41
C HIS A 284 -16.09 4.05 14.25
N MET A 285 -17.25 3.41 14.37
CA MET A 285 -18.32 3.51 13.36
C MET A 285 -18.79 4.95 13.17
N SER A 286 -19.11 5.66 14.27
CA SER A 286 -19.51 7.08 14.22
C SER A 286 -18.41 7.97 13.63
N ALA A 287 -17.12 7.72 13.93
CA ALA A 287 -16.01 8.47 13.34
C ALA A 287 -15.79 8.16 11.84
N ILE A 288 -15.99 6.90 11.41
CA ILE A 288 -16.01 6.51 9.98
C ILE A 288 -17.12 7.27 9.24
N PHE A 289 -18.33 7.34 9.83
CA PHE A 289 -19.46 8.08 9.24
C PHE A 289 -19.20 9.60 9.23
N SER A 290 -18.60 10.17 10.27
CA SER A 290 -18.16 11.59 10.29
C SER A 290 -17.25 11.92 9.09
N ILE A 291 -16.24 11.10 8.83
CA ILE A 291 -15.32 11.30 7.69
C ILE A 291 -16.06 11.15 6.34
N LEU A 292 -17.00 10.20 6.21
CA LEU A 292 -17.80 10.07 4.98
C LEU A 292 -18.67 11.31 4.72
N VAL A 293 -19.24 11.92 5.77
CA VAL A 293 -19.99 13.19 5.66
C VAL A 293 -19.04 14.35 5.34
N ALA A 294 -17.87 14.42 5.98
CA ALA A 294 -16.86 15.42 5.66
C ALA A 294 -16.38 15.33 4.20
N ILE A 295 -16.28 14.13 3.63
CA ILE A 295 -15.95 13.91 2.21
C ILE A 295 -17.07 14.44 1.29
N LEU A 296 -18.34 14.20 1.62
CA LEU A 296 -19.47 14.74 0.86
C LEU A 296 -19.53 16.27 0.91
N LEU A 297 -19.33 16.85 2.10
CA LEU A 297 -19.35 18.30 2.32
C LEU A 297 -18.11 19.01 1.75
N LEU A 298 -16.93 18.38 1.77
CA LEU A 298 -15.75 18.86 1.06
C LEU A 298 -16.09 19.11 -0.41
N GLY A 299 -16.74 18.15 -1.08
CA GLY A 299 -17.17 18.27 -2.48
C GLY A 299 -18.15 19.43 -2.76
N ASN A 300 -18.82 19.97 -1.74
CA ASN A 300 -19.70 21.13 -1.84
C ASN A 300 -18.97 22.48 -1.69
N LEU A 301 -17.68 22.52 -1.35
CA LEU A 301 -16.92 23.77 -1.25
C LEU A 301 -16.75 24.45 -2.60
N GLN A 302 -17.05 25.74 -2.66
CA GLN A 302 -17.00 26.60 -3.84
C GLN A 302 -15.87 27.62 -3.71
N PHE A 303 -15.04 27.75 -4.74
CA PHE A 303 -13.91 28.68 -4.77
C PHE A 303 -14.14 29.84 -5.73
N HIS A 304 -13.79 31.05 -5.32
CA HIS A 304 -13.69 32.23 -6.16
C HIS A 304 -12.23 32.67 -6.28
N ASN A 305 -11.86 33.30 -7.40
CA ASN A 305 -10.52 33.87 -7.58
C ASN A 305 -10.35 35.11 -6.70
N GLY A 306 -9.13 35.34 -6.19
CA GLY A 306 -8.77 36.58 -5.52
C GLY A 306 -8.75 37.78 -6.48
N ASP A 307 -8.84 38.99 -5.93
CA ASP A 307 -8.97 40.25 -6.70
C ASP A 307 -7.72 40.62 -7.54
N ALA A 308 -6.59 39.97 -7.29
CA ALA A 308 -5.33 40.15 -8.01
C ALA A 308 -4.60 38.80 -8.20
N HIS A 309 -3.72 38.72 -9.20
CA HIS A 309 -3.00 37.48 -9.54
C HIS A 309 -2.02 36.98 -8.46
N ASP A 310 -1.60 37.87 -7.55
CA ASP A 310 -0.71 37.54 -6.42
C ASP A 310 -1.50 37.14 -5.14
N VAL A 311 -2.80 36.87 -5.26
CA VAL A 311 -3.69 36.45 -4.17
C VAL A 311 -4.30 35.09 -4.51
N SER A 312 -4.22 34.13 -3.59
CA SER A 312 -4.87 32.83 -3.73
C SER A 312 -6.40 32.95 -3.82
N ALA A 313 -7.05 31.92 -4.35
CA ALA A 313 -8.50 31.77 -4.26
C ALA A 313 -9.00 31.82 -2.80
N TYR A 314 -10.28 32.14 -2.64
CA TYR A 314 -10.99 32.07 -1.36
C TYR A 314 -12.25 31.20 -1.48
N ILE A 315 -12.69 30.65 -0.35
CA ILE A 315 -13.90 29.83 -0.28
C ILE A 315 -15.11 30.75 -0.12
N HIS A 316 -16.11 30.59 -1.00
CA HIS A 316 -17.31 31.42 -1.03
C HIS A 316 -18.33 31.01 0.04
N ASN A 317 -18.52 29.70 0.25
CA ASN A 317 -19.52 29.15 1.16
C ASN A 317 -18.92 28.75 2.53
N THR A 318 -18.48 29.74 3.30
CA THR A 318 -17.79 29.56 4.60
C THR A 318 -18.51 28.63 5.57
N HIS A 319 -19.85 28.68 5.68
CA HIS A 319 -20.61 27.77 6.55
C HIS A 319 -20.37 26.27 6.26
N VAL A 320 -20.09 25.91 5.00
CA VAL A 320 -19.75 24.53 4.63
C VAL A 320 -18.32 24.19 5.06
N LEU A 321 -17.37 25.13 4.92
CA LEU A 321 -16.02 25.02 5.46
C LEU A 321 -16.04 24.86 6.99
N ASP A 322 -16.83 25.67 7.70
CA ASP A 322 -17.00 25.60 9.16
C ASP A 322 -17.59 24.25 9.62
N HIS A 323 -18.41 23.61 8.78
CA HIS A 323 -18.93 22.27 9.05
C HIS A 323 -17.87 21.18 8.79
N VAL A 324 -17.18 21.23 7.65
CA VAL A 324 -16.08 20.29 7.33
C VAL A 324 -14.97 20.38 8.38
N ALA A 325 -14.54 21.58 8.76
CA ALA A 325 -13.50 21.82 9.75
C ALA A 325 -13.84 21.18 11.10
N ARG A 326 -15.09 21.33 11.57
CA ARG A 326 -15.59 20.66 12.79
C ARG A 326 -15.56 19.14 12.68
N LEU A 327 -16.01 18.55 11.56
CA LEU A 327 -16.02 17.09 11.37
C LEU A 327 -14.60 16.49 11.23
N LEU A 328 -13.64 17.27 10.73
CA LEU A 328 -12.23 16.89 10.60
C LEU A 328 -11.37 17.29 11.81
N GLY A 329 -11.92 18.01 12.79
CA GLY A 329 -11.22 18.49 13.99
C GLY A 329 -10.15 19.56 13.71
N THR A 330 -10.27 20.34 12.63
CA THR A 330 -9.34 21.42 12.24
C THR A 330 -9.95 22.80 12.45
N THR A 331 -9.15 23.87 12.32
CA THR A 331 -9.71 25.23 12.16
C THR A 331 -10.27 25.40 10.73
N PRO A 332 -11.26 26.30 10.52
CA PRO A 332 -11.65 26.73 9.18
C PRO A 332 -10.51 27.44 8.43
N GLU A 333 -9.72 28.25 9.12
CA GLU A 333 -8.65 29.07 8.54
C GLU A 333 -7.51 28.22 7.96
N ASP A 334 -6.96 27.29 8.74
CA ASP A 334 -5.89 26.39 8.28
C ASP A 334 -6.39 25.50 7.14
N LEU A 335 -7.64 25.00 7.23
CA LEU A 335 -8.24 24.17 6.18
C LEU A 335 -8.44 24.96 4.89
N SER A 336 -8.89 26.21 4.96
CA SER A 336 -8.96 27.10 3.80
C SER A 336 -7.56 27.35 3.22
N GLN A 337 -6.56 27.61 4.07
CA GLN A 337 -5.19 27.86 3.61
C GLN A 337 -4.61 26.67 2.85
N VAL A 338 -4.84 25.44 3.32
CA VAL A 338 -4.35 24.21 2.66
C VAL A 338 -5.16 23.84 1.41
N LEU A 339 -6.43 24.28 1.31
CA LEU A 339 -7.25 24.11 0.11
C LEU A 339 -6.90 25.11 -1.01
N THR A 340 -6.38 26.30 -0.69
CA THR A 340 -6.11 27.36 -1.69
C THR A 340 -4.62 27.66 -1.90
N ASN A 341 -3.73 26.96 -1.21
CA ASN A 341 -2.28 27.03 -1.41
C ASN A 341 -1.69 25.61 -1.45
N LYS A 342 -0.84 25.34 -2.44
CA LYS A 342 -0.18 24.03 -2.60
C LYS A 342 1.29 24.11 -2.23
N THR A 343 1.70 23.39 -1.19
CA THR A 343 3.13 23.25 -0.87
C THR A 343 3.71 22.04 -1.59
N SER A 344 4.95 22.14 -2.05
CA SER A 344 5.63 21.06 -2.79
C SER A 344 7.15 21.17 -2.69
N TYR A 345 7.84 20.04 -2.84
CA TYR A 345 9.30 19.96 -2.75
C TYR A 345 9.90 19.65 -4.13
N VAL A 346 10.55 20.64 -4.75
CA VAL A 346 11.17 20.54 -6.07
C VAL A 346 12.60 21.05 -6.01
N ARG A 347 13.52 20.40 -6.75
CA ARG A 347 14.95 20.79 -6.85
C ARG A 347 15.71 20.90 -5.50
N LYS A 348 15.15 20.30 -4.43
CA LYS A 348 15.59 20.33 -3.02
C LYS A 348 15.16 21.56 -2.20
N GLU A 349 14.16 22.29 -2.66
CA GLU A 349 13.58 23.44 -1.94
C GLU A 349 12.06 23.25 -1.80
N LEU A 350 11.50 23.74 -0.70
CA LEU A 350 10.04 23.87 -0.54
C LEU A 350 9.58 25.16 -1.22
N TYR A 351 8.56 25.04 -2.06
CA TYR A 351 7.84 26.16 -2.64
C TYR A 351 6.35 26.01 -2.34
N THR A 352 5.67 27.13 -2.17
CA THR A 352 4.20 27.16 -2.01
C THR A 352 3.62 27.98 -3.15
N VAL A 353 2.65 27.41 -3.86
CA VAL A 353 1.95 28.04 -4.98
C VAL A 353 0.59 28.50 -4.50
N LEU A 354 0.30 29.80 -4.66
CA LEU A 354 -1.04 30.35 -4.48
C LEU A 354 -1.92 29.82 -5.61
N LEU A 355 -3.02 29.14 -5.28
CA LEU A 355 -3.88 28.49 -6.28
C LEU A 355 -4.99 29.42 -6.76
N ASN A 356 -5.33 29.33 -8.05
CA ASN A 356 -6.59 29.89 -8.55
C ASN A 356 -7.80 29.00 -8.17
N ALA A 357 -9.03 29.43 -8.47
CA ALA A 357 -10.23 28.72 -8.07
C ALA A 357 -10.35 27.30 -8.66
N GLU A 358 -9.91 27.09 -9.90
CA GLU A 358 -9.92 25.79 -10.58
C GLU A 358 -8.88 24.83 -9.97
N GLN A 359 -7.68 25.33 -9.71
CA GLN A 359 -6.62 24.59 -9.03
C GLN A 359 -7.00 24.24 -7.59
N SER A 360 -7.70 25.13 -6.88
CA SER A 360 -8.22 24.89 -5.53
C SER A 360 -9.32 23.81 -5.54
N ALA A 361 -10.18 23.80 -6.56
CA ALA A 361 -11.14 22.70 -6.78
C ALA A 361 -10.44 21.36 -7.07
N ALA A 362 -9.34 21.36 -7.84
CA ALA A 362 -8.54 20.15 -8.06
C ALA A 362 -7.78 19.68 -6.79
N GLN A 363 -7.29 20.62 -5.97
CA GLN A 363 -6.66 20.37 -4.65
C GLN A 363 -7.68 19.71 -3.68
N ARG A 364 -8.90 20.27 -3.59
CA ARG A 364 -10.06 19.68 -2.90
C ARG A 364 -10.37 18.27 -3.39
N ASP A 365 -10.45 18.06 -4.71
CA ASP A 365 -10.81 16.77 -5.30
C ASP A 365 -9.72 15.70 -5.12
N GLN A 366 -8.44 16.10 -4.94
CA GLN A 366 -7.37 15.18 -4.50
C GLN A 366 -7.53 14.83 -3.01
N CYS A 367 -7.79 15.81 -2.14
CA CYS A 367 -8.03 15.58 -0.72
C CYS A 367 -9.20 14.61 -0.47
N VAL A 368 -10.32 14.81 -1.16
CA VAL A 368 -11.50 13.92 -1.16
C VAL A 368 -11.13 12.49 -1.55
N ARG A 369 -10.34 12.32 -2.63
CA ARG A 369 -9.88 11.02 -3.12
C ARG A 369 -8.97 10.29 -2.13
N ASP A 370 -8.01 11.01 -1.55
CA ASP A 370 -7.04 10.42 -0.63
C ASP A 370 -7.62 10.11 0.75
N LEU A 371 -8.46 11.00 1.30
CA LEU A 371 -9.12 10.78 2.58
C LEU A 371 -10.02 9.53 2.56
N TYR A 372 -10.79 9.31 1.49
CA TYR A 372 -11.55 8.07 1.30
C TYR A 372 -10.63 6.85 1.14
N SER A 373 -9.53 6.97 0.40
CA SER A 373 -8.60 5.86 0.17
C SER A 373 -7.88 5.41 1.45
N ILE A 374 -7.57 6.34 2.35
CA ILE A 374 -7.03 6.06 3.69
C ILE A 374 -8.12 5.42 4.57
N LEU A 375 -9.36 5.95 4.53
CA LEU A 375 -10.49 5.39 5.26
C LEU A 375 -10.80 3.94 4.84
N PHE A 376 -10.78 3.64 3.54
CA PHE A 376 -10.95 2.30 3.00
C PHE A 376 -9.87 1.35 3.54
N ALA A 377 -8.60 1.75 3.46
CA ALA A 377 -7.49 0.95 3.98
C ALA A 377 -7.63 0.68 5.49
N PHE A 378 -8.07 1.67 6.28
CA PHE A 378 -8.37 1.50 7.71
C PHE A 378 -9.54 0.54 7.98
N VAL A 379 -10.61 0.61 7.19
CA VAL A 379 -11.76 -0.31 7.31
C VAL A 379 -11.35 -1.75 7.01
N VAL A 380 -10.58 -1.97 5.94
CA VAL A 380 -10.04 -3.29 5.60
C VAL A 380 -9.13 -3.82 6.71
N GLU A 381 -8.23 -2.97 7.23
CA GLU A 381 -7.28 -3.39 8.26
C GLU A 381 -7.94 -3.64 9.61
N THR A 382 -8.97 -2.87 9.99
CA THR A 382 -9.80 -3.14 11.17
C THR A 382 -10.49 -4.50 11.09
N ALA A 383 -10.97 -4.89 9.90
CA ALA A 383 -11.52 -6.23 9.69
C ALA A 383 -10.44 -7.33 9.73
N ASN A 384 -9.26 -7.09 9.15
CA ASN A 384 -8.11 -8.01 9.26
C ASN A 384 -7.64 -8.20 10.71
N HIS A 385 -7.64 -7.17 11.56
CA HIS A 385 -7.35 -7.30 13.00
C HIS A 385 -8.31 -8.25 13.74
N ARG A 386 -9.49 -8.54 13.18
CA ARG A 386 -10.44 -9.50 13.74
C ARG A 386 -10.37 -10.90 13.13
N LEU A 387 -10.00 -11.01 11.86
CA LEU A 387 -10.07 -12.23 11.07
C LEU A 387 -8.71 -12.94 10.88
N ALA A 388 -7.63 -12.18 10.75
CA ALA A 388 -6.32 -12.69 10.35
C ALA A 388 -5.55 -13.26 11.55
N PRO A 389 -4.68 -14.27 11.34
CA PRO A 389 -3.80 -14.75 12.39
C PRO A 389 -2.85 -13.65 12.87
N SER A 390 -2.48 -13.72 14.14
CA SER A 390 -1.46 -12.89 14.75
C SER A 390 -0.07 -13.31 14.26
N ALA A 391 0.89 -12.39 14.27
CA ALA A 391 2.30 -12.70 13.97
C ALA A 391 2.97 -13.61 15.04
N LYS A 392 2.24 -14.00 16.09
CA LYS A 392 2.65 -15.00 17.09
C LYS A 392 1.97 -16.37 16.91
N ASP A 393 0.94 -16.45 16.07
CA ASP A 393 0.25 -17.70 15.80
C ASP A 393 1.09 -18.54 14.82
N PRO A 394 1.05 -19.89 14.90
CA PRO A 394 1.71 -20.73 13.90
C PRO A 394 1.11 -20.48 12.50
N PRO A 395 1.90 -20.66 11.43
CA PRO A 395 1.40 -20.54 10.06
C PRO A 395 0.26 -21.55 9.82
N PRO A 396 -0.71 -21.23 8.93
CA PRO A 396 -1.81 -22.13 8.64
C PRO A 396 -1.31 -23.40 7.95
N HIS A 397 -1.90 -24.54 8.31
CA HIS A 397 -1.47 -25.85 7.80
C HIS A 397 -1.77 -26.01 6.31
N THR A 398 -2.94 -25.55 5.88
CA THR A 398 -3.32 -25.37 4.47
C THR A 398 -4.19 -24.13 4.32
N GLN A 399 -4.21 -23.56 3.11
CA GLN A 399 -5.09 -22.45 2.77
C GLN A 399 -5.79 -22.60 1.42
N ILE A 400 -7.00 -22.06 1.31
CA ILE A 400 -7.71 -21.85 0.04
C ILE A 400 -7.66 -20.36 -0.26
N VAL A 401 -6.93 -20.00 -1.30
CA VAL A 401 -6.79 -18.64 -1.79
C VAL A 401 -7.85 -18.37 -2.85
N VAL A 402 -8.44 -17.17 -2.84
CA VAL A 402 -9.42 -16.75 -3.84
C VAL A 402 -9.07 -15.35 -4.34
N LEU A 403 -8.92 -15.22 -5.66
CA LEU A 403 -8.64 -13.94 -6.31
C LEU A 403 -9.86 -13.45 -7.10
N ASP A 404 -10.40 -12.31 -6.66
CA ASP A 404 -11.44 -11.55 -7.37
C ASP A 404 -10.88 -10.17 -7.70
N GLN A 405 -11.02 -9.71 -8.94
CA GLN A 405 -10.59 -8.38 -9.34
C GLN A 405 -11.53 -7.77 -10.40
N PRO A 406 -11.50 -6.44 -10.59
CA PRO A 406 -12.26 -5.80 -11.65
C PRO A 406 -11.76 -6.37 -12.98
N GLY A 407 -12.68 -6.99 -13.74
CA GLY A 407 -12.32 -7.61 -15.02
C GLY A 407 -12.48 -6.63 -16.17
N PHE A 408 -11.86 -6.98 -17.30
CA PHE A 408 -11.71 -6.15 -18.49
C PHE A 408 -12.95 -5.30 -18.81
N GLN A 409 -12.70 -4.01 -19.03
CA GLN A 409 -13.72 -2.98 -19.23
C GLN A 409 -13.30 -2.01 -20.34
N THR A 410 -14.30 -1.38 -20.95
CA THR A 410 -14.10 -0.34 -21.94
C THR A 410 -15.31 0.60 -21.91
N ARG A 411 -15.06 1.91 -22.01
CA ARG A 411 -16.10 2.93 -22.18
C ARG A 411 -16.54 2.95 -23.64
N GLY A 412 -17.86 3.04 -23.88
CA GLY A 412 -18.37 3.41 -25.20
C GLY A 412 -18.09 4.90 -25.50
N PRO A 413 -18.30 5.35 -26.74
CA PRO A 413 -18.36 6.78 -27.04
C PRO A 413 -19.51 7.43 -26.23
N ALA A 414 -19.35 8.68 -25.83
CA ALA A 414 -20.41 9.41 -25.15
C ALA A 414 -21.66 9.49 -26.07
N GLY A 415 -22.82 9.09 -25.54
CA GLY A 415 -24.10 9.13 -26.26
C GLY A 415 -24.56 7.79 -26.88
N THR A 416 -23.75 6.74 -26.97
CA THR A 416 -24.22 5.43 -27.48
C THR A 416 -24.94 4.61 -26.40
N GLY A 417 -26.04 5.14 -25.88
CA GLY A 417 -26.90 4.45 -24.91
C GLY A 417 -27.64 3.26 -25.54
N SER A 418 -27.19 2.04 -25.27
CA SER A 418 -27.86 0.75 -25.50
C SER A 418 -28.38 0.41 -26.92
N LEU A 419 -28.21 1.26 -27.94
CA LEU A 419 -28.80 1.10 -29.27
C LEU A 419 -27.77 1.31 -30.39
N SER A 420 -27.10 0.22 -30.80
CA SER A 420 -26.33 0.16 -32.04
C SER A 420 -26.61 -1.15 -32.79
N LEU A 421 -27.49 -1.07 -33.79
CA LEU A 421 -27.82 -2.18 -34.71
C LEU A 421 -26.86 -2.24 -35.91
N GLY A 422 -25.58 -1.90 -35.71
CA GLY A 422 -24.56 -1.80 -36.76
C GLY A 422 -23.49 -2.89 -36.72
N GLN A 423 -22.73 -3.02 -37.81
CA GLN A 423 -21.53 -3.88 -37.90
C GLN A 423 -20.28 -3.21 -37.28
N ALA A 424 -20.43 -2.54 -36.14
CA ALA A 424 -19.32 -1.96 -35.39
C ALA A 424 -18.56 -3.05 -34.59
N PRO A 425 -17.26 -2.85 -34.27
CA PRO A 425 -16.55 -3.75 -33.37
C PRO A 425 -17.22 -3.81 -31.98
N LEU A 426 -17.24 -5.00 -31.37
CA LEU A 426 -17.96 -5.30 -30.11
C LEU A 426 -17.31 -4.67 -28.85
N VAL A 427 -16.15 -4.06 -29.05
CA VAL A 427 -15.53 -3.06 -28.20
C VAL A 427 -15.38 -1.82 -29.07
N SER A 428 -15.86 -0.66 -28.61
CA SER A 428 -15.60 0.58 -29.34
C SER A 428 -14.11 0.90 -29.27
N ILE A 429 -13.46 1.01 -30.42
CA ILE A 429 -12.11 1.54 -30.53
C ILE A 429 -12.10 3.00 -30.04
N TYR A 430 -13.19 3.74 -30.32
CA TYR A 430 -13.37 5.16 -29.97
C TYR A 430 -13.96 5.34 -28.57
N GLY A 431 -13.43 4.61 -27.58
CA GLY A 431 -13.80 4.74 -26.17
C GLY A 431 -12.90 5.74 -25.45
N HIS A 432 -13.48 6.69 -24.71
CA HIS A 432 -12.74 7.58 -23.80
C HIS A 432 -12.36 6.84 -22.51
N ASN A 433 -11.46 5.87 -22.62
CA ASN A 433 -10.89 5.17 -21.46
C ASN A 433 -9.75 6.02 -20.90
N ASN A 434 -9.66 6.12 -19.58
CA ASN A 434 -8.59 6.88 -18.92
C ASN A 434 -7.65 5.95 -18.12
N PHE A 435 -6.72 6.56 -17.39
CA PHE A 435 -5.74 5.89 -16.53
C PHE A 435 -6.32 4.78 -15.61
N TYR A 436 -7.52 4.97 -15.05
CA TYR A 436 -8.14 3.99 -14.15
C TYR A 436 -8.71 2.78 -14.91
N GLU A 437 -9.17 2.97 -16.16
CA GLU A 437 -9.48 1.84 -17.04
C GLU A 437 -8.21 1.11 -17.47
N PHE A 438 -7.13 1.85 -17.78
CA PHE A 438 -5.82 1.26 -18.09
C PHE A 438 -5.29 0.40 -16.94
N CYS A 439 -5.31 0.88 -15.69
CA CYS A 439 -4.86 0.11 -14.53
C CYS A 439 -5.63 -1.20 -14.32
N ILE A 440 -6.94 -1.20 -14.57
CA ILE A 440 -7.79 -2.39 -14.47
C ILE A 440 -7.51 -3.36 -15.62
N ASN A 441 -7.45 -2.88 -16.87
CA ASN A 441 -7.17 -3.75 -18.02
C ASN A 441 -5.74 -4.31 -17.99
N PHE A 442 -4.77 -3.54 -17.50
CA PHE A 442 -3.40 -4.01 -17.18
C PHE A 442 -3.43 -5.16 -16.15
N SER A 443 -4.18 -4.99 -15.06
CA SER A 443 -4.32 -6.01 -14.01
C SER A 443 -4.96 -7.31 -14.53
N ASP A 444 -5.94 -7.20 -15.42
CA ASP A 444 -6.61 -8.36 -16.04
C ASP A 444 -5.76 -9.04 -17.12
N GLU A 445 -4.92 -8.29 -17.85
CA GLU A 445 -3.97 -8.84 -18.82
C GLU A 445 -2.91 -9.74 -18.14
N LEU A 446 -2.38 -9.31 -16.99
CA LEU A 446 -1.45 -10.11 -16.18
C LEU A 446 -2.11 -11.37 -15.62
N LEU A 447 -3.35 -11.27 -15.12
CA LEU A 447 -4.12 -12.42 -14.62
C LEU A 447 -4.44 -13.41 -15.74
N GLN A 448 -4.82 -12.93 -16.92
CA GLN A 448 -4.99 -13.77 -18.11
C GLN A 448 -3.67 -14.49 -18.44
N SER A 449 -2.56 -13.75 -18.51
CA SER A 449 -1.24 -14.34 -18.80
C SER A 449 -0.86 -15.40 -17.77
N TYR A 450 -1.06 -15.13 -16.47
CA TYR A 450 -0.80 -16.08 -15.38
C TYR A 450 -1.50 -17.44 -15.59
N VAL A 451 -2.79 -17.40 -15.94
CA VAL A 451 -3.59 -18.61 -16.15
C VAL A 451 -3.27 -19.30 -17.48
N LEU A 452 -2.95 -18.55 -18.54
CA LEU A 452 -2.51 -19.14 -19.81
C LEU A 452 -1.17 -19.88 -19.61
N ARG A 453 -0.19 -19.26 -18.96
CA ARG A 453 1.11 -19.88 -18.63
C ARG A 453 0.92 -21.16 -17.83
N ASN A 454 0.20 -21.11 -16.70
CA ASN A 454 -0.10 -22.29 -15.88
C ASN A 454 -1.02 -23.34 -16.55
N THR A 455 -1.63 -23.04 -17.70
CA THR A 455 -2.46 -23.99 -18.45
C THR A 455 -1.70 -24.65 -19.60
N PHE A 456 -0.97 -23.87 -20.39
CA PHE A 456 -0.43 -24.29 -21.68
C PHE A 456 1.11 -24.43 -21.71
N GLU A 457 1.85 -23.81 -20.81
CA GLU A 457 3.30 -24.06 -20.72
C GLU A 457 3.56 -25.34 -19.93
N ASP A 458 4.33 -26.26 -20.53
CA ASP A 458 4.74 -27.53 -19.90
C ASP A 458 5.83 -27.33 -18.83
N SER A 459 6.46 -26.15 -18.77
CA SER A 459 7.57 -25.81 -17.86
C SER A 459 7.12 -25.09 -16.57
N VAL A 460 5.82 -24.88 -16.36
CA VAL A 460 5.28 -24.05 -15.27
C VAL A 460 4.33 -24.85 -14.36
N GLY A 461 4.43 -24.62 -13.05
CA GLY A 461 3.50 -25.16 -12.05
C GLY A 461 3.40 -26.69 -12.09
N TYR A 462 2.19 -27.22 -11.96
CA TYR A 462 1.93 -28.66 -11.94
C TYR A 462 2.28 -29.37 -13.28
N ASN A 463 2.25 -28.64 -14.40
CA ASN A 463 2.62 -29.20 -15.71
C ASN A 463 4.11 -29.59 -15.73
N ALA A 464 4.98 -28.81 -15.06
CA ALA A 464 6.41 -29.10 -14.97
C ALA A 464 6.69 -30.44 -14.30
N GLY A 465 5.97 -30.75 -13.21
CA GLY A 465 6.05 -32.05 -12.54
C GLY A 465 5.67 -33.19 -13.48
N MET A 466 4.53 -33.07 -14.16
CA MET A 466 4.06 -34.05 -15.14
C MET A 466 5.05 -34.28 -16.29
N ALA A 467 5.53 -33.21 -16.92
CA ALA A 467 6.46 -33.28 -18.04
C ALA A 467 7.83 -33.86 -17.62
N SER A 468 8.31 -33.51 -16.41
CA SER A 468 9.56 -34.05 -15.86
C SER A 468 9.49 -35.56 -15.57
N ASP A 469 8.29 -36.06 -15.23
CA ASP A 469 8.03 -37.49 -15.00
C ASP A 469 7.64 -38.24 -16.29
N GLY A 470 7.76 -37.60 -17.46
CA GLY A 470 7.55 -38.20 -18.78
C GLY A 470 6.09 -38.21 -19.29
N ILE A 471 5.15 -37.55 -18.62
CA ILE A 471 3.75 -37.51 -19.05
C ILE A 471 3.59 -36.53 -20.22
N ALA A 472 3.24 -37.06 -21.39
CA ALA A 472 2.94 -36.26 -22.58
C ALA A 472 1.60 -35.53 -22.43
N LEU A 473 1.66 -34.21 -22.21
CA LEU A 473 0.49 -33.32 -22.21
C LEU A 473 0.03 -32.98 -23.64
N PRO A 474 -1.27 -32.69 -23.88
CA PRO A 474 -1.72 -32.22 -25.19
C PRO A 474 -1.04 -30.90 -25.57
N SER A 475 -0.28 -30.91 -26.67
CA SER A 475 0.35 -29.72 -27.23
C SER A 475 -0.68 -28.93 -28.04
N ILE A 476 -1.03 -27.72 -27.56
CA ILE A 476 -2.05 -26.85 -28.17
C ILE A 476 -1.39 -25.51 -28.53
N ALA A 477 -1.43 -25.15 -29.80
CA ALA A 477 -0.93 -23.85 -30.28
C ALA A 477 -1.99 -22.76 -30.06
N THR A 478 -1.87 -22.02 -28.95
CA THR A 478 -2.81 -20.95 -28.56
C THR A 478 -2.35 -19.56 -29.00
N MET A 479 -3.29 -18.61 -29.08
CA MET A 479 -2.97 -17.18 -29.10
C MET A 479 -2.53 -16.73 -27.70
N ASP A 480 -1.21 -16.64 -27.46
CA ASP A 480 -0.70 -16.04 -26.22
C ASP A 480 -0.94 -14.53 -26.16
N ASN A 481 -0.79 -13.96 -24.96
CA ASN A 481 -0.75 -12.50 -24.74
C ASN A 481 0.64 -12.00 -24.30
N GLY A 482 1.68 -12.83 -24.47
CA GLY A 482 3.05 -12.55 -24.06
C GLY A 482 3.63 -11.30 -24.70
N ALA A 483 3.32 -11.02 -25.97
CA ALA A 483 3.69 -9.76 -26.62
C ALA A 483 3.01 -8.53 -25.96
N CYS A 484 1.77 -8.66 -25.47
CA CYS A 484 1.11 -7.57 -24.75
C CYS A 484 1.74 -7.36 -23.37
N ILE A 485 2.10 -8.43 -22.67
CA ILE A 485 2.86 -8.37 -21.42
C ILE A 485 4.24 -7.73 -21.62
N GLU A 486 4.95 -8.07 -22.70
CA GLU A 486 6.24 -7.46 -23.05
C GLU A 486 6.10 -5.95 -23.33
N LEU A 487 5.10 -5.53 -24.11
CA LEU A 487 4.79 -4.11 -24.31
C LEU A 487 4.53 -3.38 -22.97
N LEU A 488 3.76 -4.01 -22.08
CA LEU A 488 3.35 -3.38 -20.83
C LEU A 488 4.52 -3.25 -19.85
N ARG A 489 5.20 -4.35 -19.48
CA ARG A 489 6.23 -4.40 -18.42
C ARG A 489 7.67 -4.67 -18.88
N GLY A 490 7.90 -4.87 -20.18
CA GLY A 490 9.23 -5.07 -20.78
C GLY A 490 9.90 -6.41 -20.47
N ALA A 491 9.12 -7.38 -19.97
CA ALA A 491 9.60 -8.64 -19.39
C ALA A 491 8.44 -9.62 -19.29
N GLN A 492 8.68 -10.92 -19.45
CA GLN A 492 7.62 -11.92 -19.27
C GLN A 492 7.22 -12.08 -17.79
N LEU A 493 6.06 -12.68 -17.53
CA LEU A 493 5.47 -12.72 -16.18
C LEU A 493 6.29 -13.54 -15.18
N SER A 494 7.08 -14.51 -15.65
CA SER A 494 7.95 -15.39 -14.84
C SER A 494 9.20 -14.72 -14.26
N GLU A 495 9.51 -13.48 -14.64
CA GLU A 495 10.62 -12.75 -14.05
C GLU A 495 10.28 -12.19 -12.66
N ARG A 496 11.17 -12.46 -11.68
CA ARG A 496 11.12 -11.93 -10.30
C ARG A 496 10.74 -10.44 -10.31
N SER A 497 9.77 -10.07 -9.48
CA SER A 497 9.18 -8.73 -9.32
C SER A 497 10.18 -7.57 -9.50
N GLN A 498 10.28 -7.04 -10.73
CA GLN A 498 11.25 -6.00 -11.07
C GLN A 498 10.89 -4.67 -10.37
N ARG A 499 11.79 -4.18 -9.49
CA ARG A 499 11.65 -2.85 -8.83
C ARG A 499 11.67 -1.66 -9.80
N LYS A 500 12.06 -1.88 -11.06
CA LYS A 500 12.06 -0.92 -12.17
C LYS A 500 11.64 -1.65 -13.45
N PRO A 501 10.34 -1.81 -13.73
CA PRO A 501 9.87 -2.51 -14.92
C PRO A 501 10.27 -1.77 -16.21
N GLY A 502 10.39 -2.52 -17.30
CA GLY A 502 10.56 -1.99 -18.65
C GLY A 502 9.23 -1.64 -19.32
N GLY A 503 9.20 -1.70 -20.66
CA GLY A 503 7.98 -1.49 -21.44
C GLY A 503 7.35 -0.10 -21.23
N LEU A 504 6.03 -0.04 -21.34
CA LEU A 504 5.22 1.13 -21.05
C LEU A 504 5.37 1.60 -19.59
N LEU A 505 5.42 0.67 -18.62
CA LEU A 505 5.63 0.99 -17.20
C LEU A 505 6.96 1.74 -16.95
N GLY A 506 8.01 1.40 -17.69
CA GLY A 506 9.30 2.08 -17.62
C GLY A 506 9.25 3.52 -18.13
N VAL A 507 8.40 3.80 -19.13
CA VAL A 507 8.16 5.17 -19.62
C VAL A 507 7.33 5.97 -18.61
N LEU A 508 6.24 5.39 -18.09
CA LEU A 508 5.42 6.01 -17.04
C LEU A 508 6.24 6.33 -15.78
N THR A 509 7.06 5.39 -15.31
CA THR A 509 7.97 5.58 -14.17
C THR A 509 8.97 6.72 -14.41
N LYS A 510 9.48 6.86 -15.63
CA LYS A 510 10.39 7.95 -16.02
C LYS A 510 9.66 9.31 -16.00
N SER A 511 8.47 9.40 -16.58
CA SER A 511 7.68 10.64 -16.61
C SER A 511 7.18 11.05 -15.22
N SER A 512 6.72 10.10 -14.40
CA SER A 512 6.42 10.34 -12.98
C SER A 512 7.65 10.86 -12.21
N SER A 513 8.84 10.29 -12.46
CA SER A 513 10.09 10.79 -11.85
C SER A 513 10.48 12.19 -12.33
N ALA A 514 10.19 12.55 -13.58
CA ALA A 514 10.41 13.89 -14.11
C ALA A 514 9.43 14.91 -13.52
N TYR A 515 8.16 14.52 -13.34
CA TYR A 515 7.13 15.31 -12.65
C TYR A 515 7.51 15.55 -11.17
N LYS A 516 7.77 14.48 -10.41
CA LYS A 516 8.21 14.52 -9.00
C LYS A 516 9.47 15.35 -8.72
N SER A 517 10.28 15.63 -9.74
CA SER A 517 11.53 16.42 -9.62
C SER A 517 11.43 17.83 -10.20
N GLY A 518 10.26 18.27 -10.67
CA GLY A 518 10.08 19.58 -11.30
C GLY A 518 10.91 19.75 -12.57
N LYS A 519 10.96 18.69 -13.38
CA LYS A 519 11.62 18.61 -14.70
C LYS A 519 10.63 18.39 -15.84
N GLY A 520 9.48 17.76 -15.58
CA GLY A 520 8.36 17.73 -16.52
C GLY A 520 7.78 19.13 -16.70
N GLY A 521 7.45 19.50 -17.94
CA GLY A 521 6.74 20.74 -18.25
C GLY A 521 5.23 20.56 -18.21
N ASP A 522 4.52 21.52 -18.79
CA ASP A 522 3.06 21.45 -18.93
C ASP A 522 2.63 20.30 -19.85
N HIS A 523 3.34 20.11 -20.96
CA HIS A 523 3.14 19.07 -21.98
C HIS A 523 3.64 17.66 -21.57
N ARG A 524 3.62 17.35 -20.27
CA ARG A 524 4.19 16.11 -19.68
C ARG A 524 3.55 14.83 -20.18
N ASP A 525 2.26 14.88 -20.54
CA ASP A 525 1.52 13.73 -21.03
C ASP A 525 1.75 13.53 -22.54
N GLU A 526 1.89 14.61 -23.31
CA GLU A 526 2.32 14.58 -24.72
C GLU A 526 3.77 14.10 -24.88
N ASP A 527 4.70 14.59 -24.04
CA ASP A 527 6.10 14.13 -23.99
C ASP A 527 6.17 12.61 -23.73
N MET A 528 5.30 12.12 -22.82
CA MET A 528 5.18 10.70 -22.48
C MET A 528 4.62 9.90 -23.67
N LEU A 529 3.52 10.35 -24.27
CA LEU A 529 2.91 9.73 -25.46
C LEU A 529 3.89 9.69 -26.65
N GLN A 530 4.71 10.73 -26.83
CA GLN A 530 5.74 10.76 -27.86
C GLN A 530 6.85 9.73 -27.58
N GLU A 531 7.31 9.57 -26.34
CA GLU A 531 8.29 8.54 -26.00
C GLU A 531 7.73 7.11 -26.14
N VAL A 532 6.47 6.88 -25.75
CA VAL A 532 5.78 5.60 -25.96
C VAL A 532 5.68 5.29 -27.45
N THR A 533 5.20 6.22 -28.26
CA THR A 533 5.05 6.03 -29.71
C THR A 533 6.39 5.86 -30.42
N THR A 534 7.44 6.56 -29.97
CA THR A 534 8.81 6.41 -30.52
C THR A 534 9.42 5.04 -30.22
N LYS A 535 9.12 4.45 -29.05
CA LYS A 535 9.63 3.13 -28.66
C LYS A 535 8.81 1.96 -29.19
N PHE A 536 7.48 2.11 -29.22
CA PHE A 536 6.54 1.00 -29.41
C PHE A 536 5.64 1.16 -30.64
N GLY A 537 5.79 2.23 -31.44
CA GLY A 537 4.94 2.53 -32.60
C GLY A 537 4.88 1.46 -33.71
N VAL A 538 5.79 0.48 -33.68
CA VAL A 538 5.86 -0.70 -34.57
C VAL A 538 5.59 -2.03 -33.87
N HIS A 539 5.28 -2.01 -32.56
CA HIS A 539 5.07 -3.21 -31.76
C HIS A 539 3.66 -3.78 -32.00
N ALA A 540 3.53 -5.10 -32.22
CA ALA A 540 2.27 -5.73 -32.64
C ALA A 540 1.09 -5.52 -31.67
N SER A 541 1.36 -5.39 -30.37
CA SER A 541 0.34 -5.12 -29.35
C SER A 541 0.03 -3.62 -29.13
N TYR A 542 0.72 -2.70 -29.82
CA TYR A 542 0.51 -1.26 -29.72
C TYR A 542 -0.24 -0.74 -30.95
N VAL A 543 -1.12 0.24 -30.75
CA VAL A 543 -1.87 0.90 -31.83
C VAL A 543 -1.58 2.39 -31.82
N THR A 544 -0.75 2.82 -32.76
CA THR A 544 -0.44 4.23 -33.02
C THR A 544 -1.68 4.93 -33.58
N ASN A 545 -2.11 6.04 -32.95
CA ASN A 545 -3.24 6.88 -33.38
C ASN A 545 -4.54 6.10 -33.68
N PRO A 546 -5.21 5.51 -32.66
CA PRO A 546 -6.43 4.71 -32.88
C PRO A 546 -7.69 5.54 -33.18
N GLY A 547 -7.62 6.87 -33.06
CA GLY A 547 -8.69 7.81 -33.43
C GLY A 547 -8.64 8.25 -34.90
N SER A 548 -9.43 9.27 -35.25
CA SER A 548 -9.18 10.03 -36.49
C SER A 548 -7.95 10.92 -36.30
N ALA A 549 -7.34 11.40 -37.40
CA ALA A 549 -6.08 12.18 -37.39
C ALA A 549 -6.14 13.57 -36.69
N VAL A 550 -7.22 13.85 -35.97
CA VAL A 550 -7.44 15.03 -35.12
C VAL A 550 -7.05 14.74 -33.66
N ASP A 551 -7.26 13.51 -33.18
CA ASP A 551 -7.17 13.13 -31.77
C ASP A 551 -5.72 12.76 -31.37
N ARG A 552 -4.85 13.78 -31.27
CA ARG A 552 -3.40 13.60 -31.04
C ARG A 552 -3.00 13.03 -29.68
N ASN A 553 -3.93 12.93 -28.73
CA ASN A 553 -3.69 12.57 -27.34
C ASN A 553 -4.14 11.12 -26.99
N LEU A 554 -4.34 10.27 -28.00
CA LEU A 554 -4.76 8.87 -27.84
C LEU A 554 -3.63 7.88 -28.19
N PHE A 555 -3.47 6.84 -27.36
CA PHE A 555 -2.75 5.61 -27.73
C PHE A 555 -3.66 4.39 -27.59
N GLY A 556 -3.38 3.30 -28.31
CA GLY A 556 -4.13 2.06 -28.18
C GLY A 556 -3.28 0.84 -27.86
N ILE A 557 -3.91 -0.17 -27.24
CA ILE A 557 -3.31 -1.46 -26.92
C ILE A 557 -4.24 -2.59 -27.38
N ASN A 558 -3.66 -3.59 -28.05
CA ASN A 558 -4.32 -4.84 -28.41
C ASN A 558 -4.26 -5.80 -27.21
N HIS A 559 -5.25 -5.69 -26.32
CA HIS A 559 -5.45 -6.59 -25.18
C HIS A 559 -6.01 -7.95 -25.61
N TYR A 560 -5.90 -8.98 -24.77
CA TYR A 560 -6.46 -10.31 -25.07
C TYR A 560 -7.97 -10.31 -25.38
N SER A 561 -8.71 -9.31 -24.87
CA SER A 561 -10.15 -9.13 -25.11
C SER A 561 -10.47 -8.13 -26.24
N GLY A 562 -9.46 -7.64 -26.98
CA GLY A 562 -9.59 -6.75 -28.13
C GLY A 562 -8.87 -5.39 -27.98
N PRO A 563 -8.82 -4.58 -29.05
CA PRO A 563 -8.20 -3.26 -29.02
C PRO A 563 -8.93 -2.29 -28.10
N VAL A 564 -8.19 -1.52 -27.31
CA VAL A 564 -8.69 -0.42 -26.46
C VAL A 564 -7.84 0.82 -26.69
N SER A 565 -8.49 1.98 -26.81
CA SER A 565 -7.83 3.30 -26.86
C SER A 565 -7.90 3.98 -25.50
N TYR A 566 -6.83 4.65 -25.11
CA TYR A 566 -6.68 5.39 -23.86
C TYR A 566 -6.34 6.86 -24.14
N ASP A 567 -7.02 7.76 -23.44
CA ASP A 567 -6.76 9.20 -23.42
C ASP A 567 -5.65 9.51 -22.42
N VAL A 568 -4.54 10.08 -22.90
CA VAL A 568 -3.35 10.37 -22.10
C VAL A 568 -3.54 11.52 -21.10
N ALA A 569 -4.63 12.29 -21.17
CA ALA A 569 -4.84 13.47 -20.34
C ALA A 569 -4.69 13.18 -18.82
N GLY A 570 -3.66 13.75 -18.20
CA GLY A 570 -3.33 13.59 -16.78
C GLY A 570 -2.78 12.21 -16.39
N PHE A 571 -2.30 11.38 -17.33
CA PHE A 571 -1.73 10.06 -17.03
C PHE A 571 -0.56 10.14 -16.04
N VAL A 572 0.39 11.06 -16.28
CA VAL A 572 1.59 11.20 -15.46
C VAL A 572 1.27 11.63 -14.03
N GLU A 573 0.22 12.43 -13.84
CA GLU A 573 -0.22 12.88 -12.51
C GLU A 573 -1.01 11.80 -11.77
N LYS A 574 -1.92 11.10 -12.47
CA LYS A 574 -2.73 10.00 -11.91
C LYS A 574 -1.88 8.77 -11.56
N ASP A 575 -0.78 8.54 -12.29
CA ASP A 575 0.21 7.50 -11.93
C ASP A 575 1.14 7.96 -10.79
N SER A 576 1.43 9.27 -10.68
CA SER A 576 2.25 9.80 -9.57
C SER A 576 1.49 9.87 -8.25
N ASP A 577 0.18 10.17 -8.29
CA ASP A 577 -0.80 10.12 -7.19
C ASP A 577 -0.28 10.72 -5.87
N LEU A 578 0.21 11.96 -5.94
CA LEU A 578 0.80 12.69 -4.82
C LEU A 578 -0.27 13.43 -4.01
N LEU A 579 -0.26 13.20 -2.69
CA LEU A 579 -0.97 14.01 -1.71
C LEU A 579 -0.08 15.18 -1.27
N ASP A 580 -0.65 16.38 -1.15
CA ASP A 580 0.04 17.55 -0.58
C ASP A 580 0.36 17.29 0.91
N SER A 581 1.62 17.51 1.28
CA SER A 581 2.10 17.31 2.66
C SER A 581 1.49 18.29 3.66
N ALA A 582 0.92 19.41 3.19
CA ALA A 582 0.18 20.34 4.03
C ALA A 582 -1.10 19.70 4.60
N PHE A 583 -1.88 18.93 3.81
CA PHE A 583 -3.03 18.17 4.34
C PHE A 583 -2.60 17.12 5.37
N VAL A 584 -1.50 16.43 5.12
CA VAL A 584 -0.97 15.41 6.05
C VAL A 584 -0.57 16.05 7.38
N THR A 585 0.04 17.23 7.34
CA THR A 585 0.46 17.96 8.53
C THR A 585 -0.74 18.50 9.32
N LEU A 586 -1.70 19.14 8.63
CA LEU A 586 -2.93 19.66 9.20
C LEU A 586 -3.76 18.56 9.89
N LEU A 587 -4.04 17.47 9.17
CA LEU A 587 -4.92 16.42 9.67
C LEU A 587 -4.27 15.52 10.74
N ARG A 588 -2.92 15.42 10.78
CA ARG A 588 -2.21 14.80 11.92
C ARG A 588 -2.34 15.62 13.20
N ASN A 589 -2.40 16.94 13.08
CA ASN A 589 -2.61 17.87 14.18
C ASN A 589 -4.10 18.10 14.51
N SER A 590 -5.01 17.32 13.90
CA SER A 590 -6.45 17.38 14.19
C SER A 590 -6.74 17.13 15.67
N THR A 591 -7.66 17.94 16.21
CA THR A 591 -8.23 17.76 17.55
C THR A 591 -9.09 16.49 17.67
N GLU A 592 -9.54 15.92 16.55
CA GLU A 592 -10.26 14.64 16.52
C GLU A 592 -9.26 13.46 16.54
N PRO A 593 -9.16 12.69 17.64
CA PRO A 593 -8.11 11.69 17.80
C PRO A 593 -8.21 10.52 16.81
N PHE A 594 -9.36 10.35 16.16
CA PHE A 594 -9.53 9.38 15.08
C PHE A 594 -8.86 9.87 13.79
N VAL A 595 -9.06 11.14 13.40
CA VAL A 595 -8.49 11.73 12.18
C VAL A 595 -6.96 11.82 12.29
N SER A 596 -6.45 12.33 13.41
CA SER A 596 -5.01 12.41 13.71
C SER A 596 -4.29 11.07 13.59
N LYS A 597 -4.87 10.01 14.15
CA LYS A 597 -4.29 8.66 14.13
C LYS A 597 -4.48 7.95 12.79
N LEU A 598 -5.58 8.21 12.07
CA LEU A 598 -5.82 7.71 10.72
C LEU A 598 -4.73 8.20 9.73
N LEU A 599 -4.37 9.49 9.80
CA LEU A 599 -3.32 10.09 8.96
C LEU A 599 -1.88 9.77 9.45
N SER A 600 -1.75 9.14 10.61
CA SER A 600 -0.50 8.54 11.12
C SER A 600 -0.37 7.05 10.78
N GLY A 601 -1.37 6.45 10.12
CA GLY A 601 -1.42 5.04 9.79
C GLY A 601 -0.48 4.60 8.64
N PRO A 602 -0.21 3.28 8.51
CA PRO A 602 0.77 2.74 7.56
C PRO A 602 0.33 2.77 6.08
N SER A 603 -0.91 3.17 5.79
CA SER A 603 -1.44 3.35 4.43
C SER A 603 -0.88 4.59 3.70
N LEU A 604 -0.24 5.51 4.43
CA LEU A 604 0.30 6.76 3.90
C LEU A 604 1.83 6.70 3.87
N ALA A 605 2.41 6.54 2.67
CA ALA A 605 3.82 6.79 2.46
C ALA A 605 4.09 8.30 2.63
N ALA A 606 5.10 8.65 3.42
CA ALA A 606 5.44 10.04 3.75
C ALA A 606 6.96 10.17 3.84
N GLU A 607 7.57 10.70 2.78
CA GLU A 607 9.01 10.95 2.69
C GLU A 607 9.35 12.20 3.51
N ARG A 608 10.36 12.10 4.39
CA ARG A 608 10.83 13.18 5.28
C ARG A 608 12.01 13.93 4.68
N HIS A 609 12.22 15.19 5.08
CA HIS A 609 13.38 15.97 4.66
C HIS A 609 14.67 15.51 5.34
N ASN A 610 15.74 15.28 4.55
CA ASN A 610 17.03 14.74 5.01
C ASN A 610 17.76 15.56 6.10
N LYS A 611 17.30 16.77 6.46
CA LYS A 611 17.87 17.60 7.54
C LYS A 611 16.88 17.92 8.67
N ASP A 612 15.60 17.62 8.50
CA ASP A 612 14.55 17.90 9.48
C ASP A 612 13.43 16.87 9.31
N GLU A 613 13.36 15.93 10.25
CA GLU A 613 12.40 14.83 10.19
C GLU A 613 10.93 15.25 10.38
N ASN A 614 10.69 16.47 10.84
CA ASN A 614 9.33 17.01 11.00
C ASN A 614 8.74 17.45 9.65
N ILE A 615 9.59 17.82 8.69
CA ILE A 615 9.17 18.30 7.37
C ILE A 615 8.87 17.10 6.46
N ILE A 616 7.60 16.99 6.04
CA ILE A 616 7.15 16.01 5.04
C ILE A 616 7.35 16.58 3.64
N VAL A 617 8.20 15.91 2.86
CA VAL A 617 8.66 16.30 1.52
C VAL A 617 7.71 15.85 0.42
N GLN A 618 7.23 14.61 0.47
CA GLN A 618 6.23 14.04 -0.44
C GLN A 618 5.35 13.06 0.33
N ALA A 619 4.07 12.97 -0.05
CA ALA A 619 3.14 12.00 0.51
C ALA A 619 2.34 11.29 -0.59
N GLN A 620 1.93 10.05 -0.33
CA GLN A 620 1.11 9.23 -1.24
C GLN A 620 0.35 8.17 -0.45
N VAL A 621 -0.96 8.04 -0.70
CA VAL A 621 -1.73 6.90 -0.20
C VAL A 621 -1.39 5.68 -1.06
N SER A 622 -0.89 4.60 -0.46
CA SER A 622 -0.43 3.45 -1.24
C SER A 622 -1.59 2.65 -1.83
N SER A 623 -1.46 2.27 -3.10
CA SER A 623 -2.39 1.37 -3.80
C SER A 623 -2.13 -0.12 -3.51
N ARG A 624 -1.19 -0.42 -2.61
CA ARG A 624 -0.79 -1.76 -2.15
C ARG A 624 -1.61 -2.21 -0.94
N PRO A 625 -1.73 -3.52 -0.68
CA PRO A 625 -2.22 -4.03 0.60
C PRO A 625 -1.29 -3.64 1.76
N LEU A 626 -1.86 -3.43 2.96
CA LEU A 626 -1.08 -3.12 4.17
C LEU A 626 -0.41 -4.35 4.82
N ARG A 627 -0.83 -5.55 4.42
CA ARG A 627 -0.32 -6.84 4.89
C ARG A 627 0.26 -7.65 3.73
N GLN A 628 1.24 -8.50 4.02
CA GLN A 628 1.80 -9.44 3.05
C GLN A 628 0.91 -10.70 2.90
N PRO A 629 0.95 -11.41 1.76
CA PRO A 629 0.39 -12.77 1.64
C PRO A 629 0.93 -13.71 2.72
N THR A 630 0.12 -14.67 3.17
CA THR A 630 0.61 -15.70 4.12
C THR A 630 1.54 -16.63 3.36
N PRO A 631 2.79 -16.86 3.84
CA PRO A 631 3.72 -17.79 3.22
C PRO A 631 3.13 -19.19 3.07
N ILE A 632 3.19 -19.71 1.85
CA ILE A 632 2.85 -21.12 1.57
C ILE A 632 4.15 -21.91 1.65
N ALA A 633 4.25 -22.78 2.66
CA ALA A 633 5.38 -23.67 2.84
C ALA A 633 5.51 -24.65 1.65
N PHE A 634 6.73 -25.06 1.33
CA PHE A 634 6.93 -26.16 0.38
C PHE A 634 6.51 -27.50 1.02
N PRO A 635 6.14 -28.52 0.22
CA PRO A 635 5.89 -29.88 0.73
C PRO A 635 7.05 -30.47 1.55
N ASN A 636 8.27 -30.01 1.28
CA ASN A 636 9.51 -30.40 1.99
C ASN A 636 9.71 -29.67 3.32
N GLY A 637 8.84 -28.72 3.69
CA GLY A 637 8.94 -27.89 4.90
C GLY A 637 9.73 -26.58 4.73
N ASP A 638 10.41 -26.38 3.60
CA ASP A 638 11.20 -25.17 3.34
C ASP A 638 10.34 -23.88 3.30
N LEU A 639 10.94 -22.77 3.72
CA LEU A 639 10.37 -21.42 3.66
C LEU A 639 10.68 -20.73 2.31
N PRO A 640 9.90 -19.71 1.91
CA PRO A 640 10.21 -18.91 0.71
C PRO A 640 11.56 -18.17 0.81
N GLU A 641 12.26 -18.01 -0.32
CA GLU A 641 13.19 -16.89 -0.48
C GLU A 641 12.43 -15.56 -0.34
N GLU A 642 13.06 -14.53 0.26
CA GLU A 642 12.44 -13.21 0.34
C GLU A 642 12.41 -12.49 -1.02
N HIS A 643 11.21 -12.10 -1.46
CA HIS A 643 11.04 -11.28 -2.65
C HIS A 643 11.54 -9.83 -2.42
N PRO A 644 12.11 -9.13 -3.43
CA PRO A 644 12.70 -7.79 -3.24
C PRO A 644 11.69 -6.65 -2.96
N ARG A 645 11.14 -6.60 -1.74
CA ARG A 645 10.12 -5.65 -1.23
C ARG A 645 10.28 -4.21 -1.73
N LEU A 646 9.18 -3.55 -2.11
CA LEU A 646 9.13 -2.10 -2.28
C LEU A 646 9.01 -1.40 -0.91
N ASP A 647 9.82 -0.38 -0.69
CA ASP A 647 9.87 0.41 0.55
C ASP A 647 8.48 0.98 0.93
N PRO A 648 7.98 0.81 2.17
CA PRO A 648 6.71 1.40 2.60
C PRO A 648 6.79 2.91 2.86
N SER A 649 7.98 3.46 3.10
CA SER A 649 8.17 4.89 3.39
C SER A 649 8.23 5.78 2.14
N LYS A 650 8.47 5.20 0.96
CA LYS A 650 8.70 5.91 -0.30
C LYS A 650 7.52 5.86 -1.26
N THR A 651 7.41 6.90 -2.07
CA THR A 651 6.32 7.09 -3.03
C THR A 651 6.67 6.47 -4.40
N PHE A 652 5.82 5.58 -4.91
CA PHE A 652 6.04 4.84 -6.16
C PHE A 652 4.87 5.07 -7.14
N PRO A 653 5.10 5.02 -8.46
CA PRO A 653 4.00 5.14 -9.42
C PRO A 653 2.93 4.06 -9.19
N VAL A 654 1.65 4.39 -9.34
CA VAL A 654 0.52 3.48 -9.05
C VAL A 654 0.61 2.21 -9.89
N THR A 655 0.95 2.33 -11.17
CA THR A 655 1.14 1.20 -12.08
C THR A 655 2.31 0.30 -11.67
N ALA A 656 3.39 0.87 -11.14
CA ALA A 656 4.51 0.11 -10.57
C ALA A 656 4.13 -0.60 -9.26
N GLN A 657 3.33 0.05 -8.39
CA GLN A 657 2.77 -0.58 -7.18
C GLN A 657 1.87 -1.78 -7.53
N LEU A 658 1.03 -1.66 -8.58
CA LEU A 658 0.18 -2.75 -9.07
C LEU A 658 0.99 -3.90 -9.67
N ASN A 659 1.95 -3.62 -10.55
CA ASN A 659 2.84 -4.63 -11.14
C ASN A 659 3.57 -5.44 -10.06
N PHE A 660 4.06 -4.76 -9.02
CA PHE A 660 4.76 -5.39 -7.90
C PHE A 660 3.80 -6.27 -7.08
N THR A 661 2.66 -5.73 -6.65
CA THR A 661 1.64 -6.44 -5.86
C THR A 661 1.15 -7.71 -6.56
N LEU A 662 0.84 -7.61 -7.86
CA LEU A 662 0.40 -8.76 -8.66
C LEU A 662 1.52 -9.79 -8.83
N SER A 663 2.77 -9.36 -9.01
CA SER A 663 3.92 -10.29 -9.10
C SER A 663 4.16 -11.06 -7.78
N GLU A 664 3.98 -10.42 -6.62
CA GLU A 664 4.04 -11.09 -5.31
C GLU A 664 2.87 -12.07 -5.11
N ILE A 665 1.65 -11.67 -5.53
CA ILE A 665 0.47 -12.54 -5.50
C ILE A 665 0.68 -13.78 -6.39
N PHE A 666 1.16 -13.63 -7.62
CA PHE A 666 1.42 -14.76 -8.52
C PHE A 666 2.52 -15.70 -7.99
N ALA A 667 3.61 -15.17 -7.45
CA ALA A 667 4.67 -15.99 -6.84
C ALA A 667 4.23 -16.75 -5.57
N SER A 668 3.17 -16.28 -4.87
CA SER A 668 2.48 -17.03 -3.83
C SER A 668 1.58 -18.12 -4.42
N LEU A 669 0.84 -17.81 -5.49
CA LEU A 669 -0.10 -18.72 -6.16
C LEU A 669 0.59 -19.90 -6.87
N ASP A 670 1.82 -19.75 -7.35
CA ASP A 670 2.60 -20.82 -7.99
C ASP A 670 2.86 -22.04 -7.07
N ARG A 671 2.62 -21.88 -5.76
CA ARG A 671 2.72 -22.92 -4.72
C ARG A 671 1.39 -23.62 -4.43
N THR A 672 0.35 -23.39 -5.23
CA THR A 672 -1.01 -23.89 -5.01
C THR A 672 -1.53 -24.72 -6.16
N ARG A 673 -2.48 -25.62 -5.87
CA ARG A 673 -3.28 -26.25 -6.93
C ARG A 673 -4.24 -25.20 -7.51
N LEU A 674 -4.08 -24.90 -8.80
CA LEU A 674 -4.86 -23.89 -9.50
C LEU A 674 -6.22 -24.41 -9.99
N TRP A 675 -7.27 -23.59 -9.79
CA TRP A 675 -8.64 -23.80 -10.25
C TRP A 675 -9.17 -22.54 -10.91
N ASN A 676 -9.89 -22.67 -12.03
CA ASN A 676 -10.31 -21.51 -12.84
C ASN A 676 -11.83 -21.38 -12.97
N LEU A 677 -12.32 -20.16 -12.76
CA LEU A 677 -13.71 -19.78 -12.92
C LEU A 677 -13.86 -18.79 -14.10
N ALA A 678 -14.29 -19.30 -15.25
CA ALA A 678 -14.47 -18.53 -16.48
C ALA A 678 -15.89 -17.93 -16.56
N CYS A 679 -16.03 -16.67 -16.20
CA CYS A 679 -17.32 -15.96 -16.19
C CYS A 679 -17.63 -15.29 -17.53
N ILE A 680 -18.83 -15.53 -18.05
CA ILE A 680 -19.35 -15.01 -19.32
C ILE A 680 -20.57 -14.13 -19.06
N ARG A 681 -20.55 -12.92 -19.64
CA ARG A 681 -21.71 -12.03 -19.73
C ARG A 681 -22.57 -12.42 -20.95
N PRO A 682 -23.85 -12.84 -20.80
CA PRO A 682 -24.65 -13.30 -21.93
C PRO A 682 -25.19 -12.17 -22.82
N ASN A 683 -25.38 -10.97 -22.27
CA ASN A 683 -25.89 -9.80 -22.97
C ASN A 683 -25.41 -8.51 -22.28
N ASP A 684 -25.43 -7.41 -23.03
CA ASP A 684 -24.94 -6.10 -22.57
C ASP A 684 -26.05 -5.23 -21.95
N SER A 685 -27.32 -5.64 -22.03
CA SER A 685 -28.48 -4.95 -21.45
C SER A 685 -28.82 -5.40 -20.01
N GLY A 686 -27.95 -6.19 -19.38
CA GLY A 686 -28.14 -6.68 -18.00
C GLY A 686 -29.36 -7.58 -17.79
N SER A 687 -29.97 -8.09 -18.86
CA SER A 687 -31.35 -8.63 -18.82
C SER A 687 -31.37 -10.14 -18.60
N PRO A 688 -32.23 -10.70 -17.73
CA PRO A 688 -32.39 -12.14 -17.57
C PRO A 688 -32.95 -12.79 -18.85
N ASN A 689 -32.66 -14.08 -19.03
CA ASN A 689 -33.09 -14.93 -20.17
C ASN A 689 -32.59 -14.49 -21.56
N SER A 690 -31.98 -13.30 -21.71
CA SER A 690 -31.42 -12.79 -22.96
C SER A 690 -29.99 -13.31 -23.19
N PHE A 691 -29.66 -13.71 -24.42
CA PHE A 691 -28.38 -14.31 -24.80
C PHE A 691 -27.96 -13.86 -26.20
N ASP A 692 -27.00 -12.95 -26.29
CA ASP A 692 -26.38 -12.57 -27.56
C ASP A 692 -25.28 -13.56 -27.94
N LYS A 693 -25.53 -14.29 -29.04
CA LYS A 693 -24.57 -15.21 -29.64
C LYS A 693 -23.24 -14.54 -30.00
N ARG A 694 -23.24 -13.27 -30.42
CA ARG A 694 -22.02 -12.54 -30.81
C ARG A 694 -21.18 -12.18 -29.58
N ARG A 695 -21.79 -11.56 -28.56
CA ARG A 695 -21.13 -11.23 -27.28
C ARG A 695 -20.57 -12.48 -26.60
N VAL A 696 -21.31 -13.59 -26.56
CA VAL A 696 -20.84 -14.83 -25.94
C VAL A 696 -19.72 -15.47 -26.77
N LYS A 697 -19.84 -15.55 -28.11
CA LYS A 697 -18.78 -16.11 -28.97
C LYS A 697 -17.45 -15.35 -28.86
N ALA A 698 -17.50 -14.02 -28.75
CA ALA A 698 -16.31 -13.21 -28.52
C ALA A 698 -15.61 -13.56 -27.20
N GLN A 699 -16.36 -13.80 -26.12
CA GLN A 699 -15.82 -14.20 -24.81
C GLN A 699 -15.32 -15.66 -24.80
N ILE A 700 -16.00 -16.58 -25.49
CA ILE A 700 -15.52 -17.97 -25.67
C ILE A 700 -14.11 -17.97 -26.27
N ARG A 701 -13.87 -17.10 -27.26
CA ARG A 701 -12.58 -16.95 -27.93
C ARG A 701 -11.54 -16.23 -27.06
N SER A 702 -11.85 -15.09 -26.44
CA SER A 702 -10.86 -14.37 -25.62
C SER A 702 -10.47 -15.12 -24.34
N LEU A 703 -11.35 -16.01 -23.83
CA LEU A 703 -11.03 -16.91 -22.72
C LEU A 703 -10.36 -18.22 -23.18
N LEU A 704 -10.16 -18.43 -24.48
CA LEU A 704 -9.57 -19.62 -25.11
C LEU A 704 -10.22 -20.93 -24.62
N LEU A 705 -11.56 -20.95 -24.59
CA LEU A 705 -12.30 -22.12 -24.12
C LEU A 705 -12.17 -23.36 -25.03
N PRO A 706 -12.11 -23.25 -26.38
CA PRO A 706 -11.83 -24.41 -27.24
C PRO A 706 -10.48 -25.07 -26.91
N ASP A 707 -9.46 -24.23 -26.75
CA ASP A 707 -8.08 -24.62 -26.46
C ASP A 707 -7.94 -25.20 -25.05
N LEU A 708 -8.64 -24.61 -24.06
CA LEU A 708 -8.72 -25.11 -22.70
C LEU A 708 -9.41 -26.48 -22.65
N VAL A 709 -10.48 -26.69 -23.42
CA VAL A 709 -11.13 -28.01 -23.55
C VAL A 709 -10.18 -29.03 -24.19
N ALA A 710 -9.43 -28.64 -25.22
CA ALA A 710 -8.46 -29.51 -25.86
C ALA A 710 -7.33 -29.91 -24.89
N ARG A 711 -6.74 -28.94 -24.17
CA ARG A 711 -5.67 -29.14 -23.19
C ARG A 711 -6.12 -29.94 -21.96
N ARG A 712 -7.37 -29.76 -21.50
CA ARG A 712 -7.95 -30.45 -20.34
C ARG A 712 -8.63 -31.79 -20.69
N SER A 713 -8.48 -32.28 -21.93
CA SER A 713 -8.95 -33.62 -22.33
C SER A 713 -8.22 -34.76 -21.63
N ALA A 714 -6.96 -34.54 -21.21
CA ALA A 714 -6.22 -35.38 -20.28
C ALA A 714 -5.81 -34.52 -19.06
N GLU A 715 -6.56 -34.60 -17.97
CA GLU A 715 -6.33 -33.83 -16.75
C GLU A 715 -6.16 -34.73 -15.51
N TYR A 716 -5.01 -34.59 -14.87
CA TYR A 716 -4.66 -35.29 -13.63
C TYR A 716 -4.60 -34.30 -12.47
N VAL A 717 -5.24 -34.67 -11.36
CA VAL A 717 -5.49 -33.78 -10.22
C VAL A 717 -4.83 -34.27 -8.94
N ALA A 718 -4.50 -35.56 -8.87
CA ALA A 718 -3.66 -36.12 -7.81
C ALA A 718 -2.50 -36.93 -8.40
N ASP A 719 -1.39 -36.90 -7.71
CA ASP A 719 -0.11 -37.52 -7.98
C ASP A 719 0.39 -38.27 -6.75
N TYR A 720 0.97 -39.44 -6.96
CA TYR A 720 1.57 -40.27 -5.91
C TYR A 720 2.83 -40.96 -6.43
N GLU A 721 3.84 -41.13 -5.58
CA GLU A 721 4.92 -42.09 -5.87
C GLU A 721 4.33 -43.50 -5.99
N ILE A 722 4.89 -44.30 -6.91
CA ILE A 722 4.34 -45.63 -7.26
C ILE A 722 4.19 -46.54 -6.03
N ALA A 723 5.21 -46.59 -5.17
CA ALA A 723 5.18 -47.30 -3.89
C ALA A 723 4.08 -46.79 -2.95
N ALA A 724 4.05 -45.48 -2.69
CA ALA A 724 3.09 -44.84 -1.77
C ALA A 724 1.63 -45.01 -2.23
N PHE A 725 1.36 -45.00 -3.54
CA PHE A 725 0.04 -45.34 -4.08
C PHE A 725 -0.32 -46.79 -3.78
N CYS A 726 0.60 -47.72 -4.03
CA CYS A 726 0.38 -49.14 -3.81
C CYS A 726 0.17 -49.47 -2.33
N GLU A 727 0.90 -48.84 -1.41
CA GLU A 727 0.70 -49.00 0.03
C GLU A 727 -0.64 -48.44 0.51
N ARG A 728 -1.01 -47.22 0.09
CA ARG A 728 -2.22 -46.53 0.56
C ARG A 728 -3.52 -47.12 0.02
N TYR A 729 -3.58 -47.40 -1.28
CA TYR A 729 -4.83 -47.77 -1.97
C TYR A 729 -4.90 -49.24 -2.39
N VAL A 730 -3.75 -49.92 -2.48
CA VAL A 730 -3.65 -51.28 -3.04
C VAL A 730 -2.87 -52.26 -2.13
N PRO A 731 -2.97 -52.20 -0.78
CA PRO A 731 -2.11 -52.98 0.12
C PRO A 731 -2.33 -54.51 0.04
N THR A 732 -3.49 -54.95 -0.45
CA THR A 732 -3.88 -56.37 -0.49
C THR A 732 -3.58 -57.08 -1.82
N MET A 733 -3.33 -56.36 -2.92
CA MET A 733 -3.00 -56.97 -4.21
C MET A 733 -1.54 -57.43 -4.23
N ARG A 734 -1.29 -58.56 -4.90
CA ARG A 734 0.03 -59.20 -4.99
C ARG A 734 0.66 -58.98 -6.36
N GLY A 735 1.99 -58.98 -6.41
CA GLY A 735 2.78 -58.73 -7.61
C GLY A 735 3.79 -57.60 -7.40
N SER A 736 4.43 -57.17 -8.47
CA SER A 736 5.17 -55.90 -8.51
C SER A 736 4.23 -54.70 -8.32
N GLU A 737 4.78 -53.52 -8.07
CA GLU A 737 4.00 -52.29 -7.95
C GLU A 737 3.25 -51.96 -9.26
N GLU A 738 3.88 -52.23 -10.40
CA GLU A 738 3.25 -52.08 -11.73
C GLU A 738 2.10 -53.07 -11.93
N GLU A 739 2.25 -54.33 -11.48
CA GLU A 739 1.19 -55.34 -11.54
C GLU A 739 0.03 -54.96 -10.61
N ARG A 740 0.30 -54.38 -9.43
CA ARG A 740 -0.71 -53.92 -8.46
C ARG A 740 -1.48 -52.71 -9.00
N ILE A 741 -0.80 -51.74 -9.61
CA ILE A 741 -1.44 -50.62 -10.34
C ILE A 741 -2.30 -51.16 -11.49
N THR A 742 -1.79 -52.09 -12.29
CA THR A 742 -2.52 -52.66 -13.43
C THR A 742 -3.76 -53.45 -12.99
N GLN A 743 -3.68 -54.20 -11.88
CA GLN A 743 -4.82 -54.87 -11.27
C GLN A 743 -5.85 -53.85 -10.74
N CYS A 744 -5.41 -52.78 -10.07
CA CYS A 744 -6.28 -51.71 -9.57
C CYS A 744 -7.02 -50.98 -10.71
N ALA A 745 -6.32 -50.60 -11.78
CA ALA A 745 -6.92 -49.97 -12.95
C ALA A 745 -7.98 -50.87 -13.61
N ARG A 746 -7.66 -52.16 -13.81
CA ARG A 746 -8.62 -53.15 -14.36
C ARG A 746 -9.83 -53.37 -13.45
N ALA A 747 -9.64 -53.41 -12.14
CA ALA A 747 -10.73 -53.59 -11.18
C ALA A 747 -11.72 -52.41 -11.15
N ASN A 748 -11.24 -51.20 -11.43
CA ASN A 748 -12.06 -49.98 -11.48
C ASN A 748 -12.47 -49.58 -12.92
N GLY A 749 -12.07 -50.35 -13.95
CA GLY A 749 -12.38 -50.07 -15.36
C GLY A 749 -11.66 -48.85 -15.97
N TRP A 750 -10.56 -48.39 -15.36
CA TRP A 750 -9.86 -47.17 -15.75
C TRP A 750 -9.10 -47.28 -17.09
N LEU A 751 -9.09 -46.19 -17.85
CA LEU A 751 -8.35 -46.05 -19.10
C LEU A 751 -7.04 -45.29 -18.91
N GLU A 752 -5.92 -45.88 -19.38
CA GLU A 752 -4.62 -45.21 -19.40
C GLU A 752 -4.63 -44.04 -20.40
N GLY A 753 -4.10 -42.88 -19.99
CA GLY A 753 -4.14 -41.64 -20.76
C GLY A 753 -5.41 -40.78 -20.55
N ALA A 754 -6.39 -41.25 -19.77
CA ALA A 754 -7.61 -40.50 -19.43
C ALA A 754 -7.94 -40.52 -17.92
N ASP A 755 -8.03 -41.71 -17.32
CA ASP A 755 -8.30 -41.88 -15.89
C ASP A 755 -7.03 -41.90 -15.05
N TYR A 756 -5.97 -42.52 -15.57
CA TYR A 756 -4.64 -42.51 -14.97
C TYR A 756 -3.54 -42.46 -16.03
N ALA A 757 -2.35 -42.04 -15.64
CA ALA A 757 -1.14 -42.20 -16.42
C ALA A 757 0.03 -42.57 -15.50
N ARG A 758 0.91 -43.45 -15.97
CA ARG A 758 2.15 -43.83 -15.28
C ARG A 758 3.31 -43.04 -15.86
N GLY A 759 4.02 -42.30 -15.00
CA GLY A 759 5.29 -41.66 -15.34
C GLY A 759 6.48 -42.51 -14.93
N SER A 760 7.66 -41.91 -14.91
CA SER A 760 8.94 -42.58 -14.58
C SER A 760 9.04 -43.06 -13.12
N GLY A 761 8.43 -42.34 -12.17
CA GLY A 761 8.41 -42.70 -10.75
C GLY A 761 7.07 -42.48 -10.04
N ARG A 762 6.09 -41.87 -10.72
CA ARG A 762 4.82 -41.45 -10.11
C ARG A 762 3.61 -41.90 -10.94
N ILE A 763 2.49 -42.15 -10.26
CA ILE A 763 1.18 -42.36 -10.87
C ILE A 763 0.35 -41.09 -10.75
N TRP A 764 -0.24 -40.69 -11.88
CA TRP A 764 -1.06 -39.49 -12.02
C TRP A 764 -2.51 -39.93 -12.25
N LEU A 765 -3.44 -39.32 -11.52
CA LEU A 765 -4.85 -39.73 -11.46
C LEU A 765 -5.78 -38.58 -11.82
N SER A 766 -6.80 -38.86 -12.64
CA SER A 766 -7.93 -37.96 -12.84
C SER A 766 -8.69 -37.77 -11.51
N TYR A 767 -9.46 -36.69 -11.39
CA TYR A 767 -10.25 -36.45 -10.17
C TYR A 767 -11.24 -37.59 -9.88
N ALA A 768 -11.80 -38.21 -10.92
CA ALA A 768 -12.75 -39.32 -10.77
C ALA A 768 -12.04 -40.61 -10.32
N ALA A 769 -10.90 -40.95 -10.93
CA ALA A 769 -10.08 -42.08 -10.53
C ALA A 769 -9.60 -41.93 -9.08
N TRP A 770 -9.00 -40.77 -8.74
CA TRP A 770 -8.55 -40.51 -7.37
C TRP A 770 -9.70 -40.55 -6.36
N LYS A 771 -10.83 -39.86 -6.61
CA LYS A 771 -11.97 -39.87 -5.67
C LYS A 771 -12.50 -41.30 -5.44
N THR A 772 -12.50 -42.15 -6.46
CA THR A 772 -12.95 -43.56 -6.33
C THR A 772 -12.12 -44.33 -5.31
N VAL A 773 -10.78 -44.25 -5.36
CA VAL A 773 -9.90 -44.94 -4.39
C VAL A 773 -9.74 -44.19 -3.08
N GLU A 774 -9.94 -42.88 -3.05
CA GLU A 774 -9.97 -42.11 -1.80
C GLU A 774 -11.24 -42.38 -1.00
N ASP A 775 -12.39 -42.54 -1.65
CA ASP A 775 -13.67 -42.80 -0.99
C ASP A 775 -13.74 -44.20 -0.36
N THR A 776 -13.08 -45.22 -0.94
CA THR A 776 -12.97 -46.54 -0.29
C THR A 776 -12.14 -46.47 0.99
N VAL A 777 -11.04 -45.71 1.01
CA VAL A 777 -10.26 -45.43 2.22
C VAL A 777 -11.11 -44.67 3.25
N ARG A 778 -11.84 -43.62 2.83
CA ARG A 778 -12.74 -42.84 3.71
C ARG A 778 -13.90 -43.69 4.27
N ALA A 779 -14.41 -44.66 3.51
CA ALA A 779 -15.41 -45.60 3.97
C ALA A 779 -14.82 -46.53 5.06
N GLY A 780 -13.64 -47.10 4.82
CA GLY A 780 -12.91 -47.91 5.81
C GLY A 780 -12.55 -47.15 7.09
N GLU A 781 -12.15 -45.87 6.99
CA GLU A 781 -11.94 -44.99 8.14
C GLU A 781 -13.24 -44.81 8.97
N LYS A 782 -14.38 -44.63 8.29
CA LYS A 782 -15.70 -44.43 8.92
C LYS A 782 -16.20 -45.69 9.63
N GLU A 783 -15.96 -46.86 9.04
CA GLU A 783 -16.24 -48.17 9.66
C GLU A 783 -15.29 -48.46 10.83
N SER A 784 -14.00 -48.11 10.69
CA SER A 784 -12.99 -48.24 11.75
C SER A 784 -13.23 -47.29 12.94
N LYS A 785 -13.87 -46.13 12.73
CA LYS A 785 -14.37 -45.27 13.83
C LYS A 785 -15.59 -45.92 14.49
N ARG A 786 -16.59 -46.37 13.71
CA ARG A 786 -17.81 -47.01 14.23
C ARG A 786 -17.57 -48.30 15.04
N SER A 787 -16.52 -49.06 14.70
CA SER A 787 -16.12 -50.26 15.46
C SER A 787 -15.22 -49.98 16.66
N ARG A 788 -14.77 -48.74 16.85
CA ARG A 788 -14.05 -48.27 18.05
C ARG A 788 -14.97 -47.57 19.05
N ASP A 789 -15.87 -46.72 18.56
CA ASP A 789 -16.74 -45.88 19.38
C ASP A 789 -18.06 -46.61 19.73
N GLY A 790 -17.97 -47.91 20.00
CA GLY A 790 -19.11 -48.77 20.29
C GLY A 790 -19.56 -48.68 21.75
N ASP A 791 -20.29 -47.61 22.09
CA ASP A 791 -21.46 -47.61 23.00
C ASP A 791 -22.07 -46.19 23.22
N ASP A 792 -21.37 -45.10 22.85
CA ASP A 792 -21.86 -43.71 23.02
C ASP A 792 -22.38 -43.06 21.71
N GLU A 793 -23.69 -43.14 21.44
CA GLU A 793 -24.35 -42.46 20.31
C GLU A 793 -24.64 -40.96 20.56
N ASP A 794 -23.63 -40.07 20.51
CA ASP A 794 -23.84 -38.63 20.82
C ASP A 794 -23.15 -37.61 19.87
N ASP A 795 -22.59 -38.04 18.74
CA ASP A 795 -21.90 -37.19 17.72
C ASP A 795 -22.56 -37.30 16.32
N ALA A 796 -23.88 -37.53 16.26
CA ALA A 796 -24.54 -38.01 15.04
C ALA A 796 -25.84 -37.31 14.58
N SER A 797 -26.38 -36.28 15.26
CA SER A 797 -27.26 -35.30 14.59
C SER A 797 -27.44 -33.99 15.34
N VAL A 798 -27.32 -32.86 14.61
CA VAL A 798 -27.94 -31.58 15.01
C VAL A 798 -28.96 -31.25 13.93
N GLY A 799 -30.22 -31.60 14.18
CA GLY A 799 -31.36 -31.10 13.41
C GLY A 799 -31.64 -29.64 13.75
N PRO A 800 -32.27 -28.87 12.84
CA PRO A 800 -32.75 -27.53 13.16
C PRO A 800 -34.12 -27.62 13.85
N GLU A 801 -34.28 -26.94 14.98
CA GLU A 801 -35.60 -26.57 15.52
C GLU A 801 -35.69 -25.05 15.72
N ASP A 802 -36.93 -24.55 15.73
CA ASP A 802 -37.29 -23.15 15.49
C ASP A 802 -37.90 -22.50 16.74
N GLY A 803 -38.09 -21.17 16.71
CA GLY A 803 -38.15 -20.33 17.91
C GLY A 803 -39.37 -20.46 18.83
N THR A 804 -39.24 -19.89 20.03
CA THR A 804 -40.28 -19.10 20.74
C THR A 804 -39.68 -18.32 21.93
N GLU A 805 -40.51 -17.72 22.80
CA GLU A 805 -40.25 -16.46 23.50
C GLU A 805 -39.99 -16.49 25.03
N TYR A 806 -39.33 -15.42 25.50
CA TYR A 806 -39.47 -14.66 26.78
C TYR A 806 -39.13 -15.22 28.20
N THR A 807 -38.71 -14.25 29.04
CA THR A 807 -38.79 -14.12 30.52
C THR A 807 -37.89 -14.93 31.50
N HIS A 808 -36.85 -14.25 32.00
CA HIS A 808 -36.53 -13.91 33.42
C HIS A 808 -37.16 -14.67 34.63
N PRO A 809 -36.53 -14.65 35.83
CA PRO A 809 -35.09 -14.74 36.19
C PRO A 809 -34.85 -15.61 37.48
N GLU A 810 -33.81 -15.31 38.27
CA GLU A 810 -33.48 -15.82 39.64
C GLU A 810 -32.86 -17.25 39.78
N ASN A 811 -32.07 -17.59 40.82
CA ASN A 811 -31.07 -16.84 41.62
C ASN A 811 -30.18 -17.85 42.42
N GLY A 812 -28.97 -17.44 42.85
CA GLY A 812 -28.10 -18.18 43.79
C GLY A 812 -26.94 -18.95 43.12
N GLY A 813 -25.69 -18.91 43.64
CA GLY A 813 -25.16 -18.16 44.79
C GLY A 813 -23.65 -17.90 44.66
N LEU A 814 -23.14 -16.90 45.38
CA LEU A 814 -21.79 -16.33 45.23
C LEU A 814 -20.81 -16.79 46.33
N THR A 815 -19.50 -16.81 46.03
CA THR A 815 -18.37 -16.16 46.78
C THR A 815 -17.01 -16.66 46.22
N PRO A 816 -15.88 -15.94 46.41
CA PRO A 816 -15.65 -14.67 45.73
C PRO A 816 -14.26 -14.59 45.05
N GLY A 817 -14.22 -14.53 43.72
CA GLY A 817 -13.00 -14.21 42.95
C GLY A 817 -12.97 -12.73 42.55
N THR A 818 -11.86 -12.04 42.81
CA THR A 818 -11.72 -10.60 42.51
C THR A 818 -11.73 -10.30 41.01
N PRO A 819 -12.60 -9.39 40.51
CA PRO A 819 -12.66 -9.04 39.09
C PRO A 819 -11.56 -8.03 38.73
N PHE A 820 -10.59 -8.44 37.91
CA PHE A 820 -9.74 -7.49 37.19
C PHE A 820 -10.54 -6.84 36.07
N PHE A 821 -10.99 -5.61 36.31
CA PHE A 821 -10.98 -4.59 35.25
C PHE A 821 -9.54 -4.48 34.72
N GLY A 822 -9.27 -4.24 33.45
CA GLY A 822 -10.14 -3.70 32.41
C GLY A 822 -9.34 -2.70 31.58
N GLU A 823 -8.16 -3.11 31.10
CA GLU A 823 -7.26 -2.22 30.34
C GLU A 823 -7.85 -1.80 28.99
N SER A 824 -7.59 -0.56 28.60
CA SER A 824 -8.26 0.03 27.44
C SER A 824 -7.79 -0.55 26.11
N ALA A 825 -8.75 -1.01 25.30
CA ALA A 825 -8.54 -1.39 23.91
C ALA A 825 -8.33 -0.19 22.96
N ASP A 826 -7.82 0.94 23.44
CA ASP A 826 -7.51 2.14 22.63
C ASP A 826 -6.05 2.18 22.11
N ASN A 827 -5.21 1.22 22.53
CA ASN A 827 -3.85 1.00 22.04
C ASN A 827 -3.75 0.41 20.62
N LEU A 828 -4.88 0.24 19.91
CA LEU A 828 -4.97 -0.27 18.53
C LEU A 828 -4.26 0.60 17.45
N LEU A 829 -3.64 1.71 17.85
CA LEU A 829 -3.14 2.76 16.96
C LEU A 829 -1.66 3.10 17.20
N LEU A 830 -0.93 2.28 17.98
CA LEU A 830 0.50 2.46 18.29
C LEU A 830 1.41 1.29 17.87
N THR A 831 0.86 0.18 17.37
CA THR A 831 1.65 -0.98 16.94
C THR A 831 2.31 -0.76 15.58
N ARG A 832 3.40 0.02 15.55
CA ARG A 832 4.42 -0.04 14.50
C ARG A 832 5.18 -1.37 14.58
N THR A 833 4.54 -2.46 14.15
CA THR A 833 5.25 -3.72 13.86
C THR A 833 5.88 -3.63 12.47
N GLY A 834 7.18 -3.33 12.42
CA GLY A 834 7.97 -3.63 11.22
C GLY A 834 7.97 -5.14 10.96
N ALA A 835 8.20 -5.54 9.70
CA ALA A 835 8.17 -6.95 9.30
C ALA A 835 9.15 -7.83 10.09
N ASP A 836 10.24 -7.24 10.58
CA ASP A 836 11.41 -7.93 11.12
C ASP A 836 11.52 -7.82 12.66
N GLY A 837 10.40 -7.57 13.35
CA GLY A 837 10.26 -7.66 14.80
C GLY A 837 10.88 -6.52 15.65
N ALA A 838 11.65 -5.62 15.04
CA ALA A 838 12.22 -4.45 15.73
C ALA A 838 11.13 -3.51 16.27
N ARG A 839 11.26 -3.11 17.55
CA ARG A 839 10.35 -2.15 18.20
C ARG A 839 10.80 -0.72 17.94
N TYR A 840 9.84 0.17 17.64
CA TYR A 840 10.04 1.61 17.76
C TYR A 840 9.89 2.02 19.23
N GLN A 841 10.71 2.96 19.70
CA GLN A 841 10.69 3.45 21.08
C GLN A 841 10.22 4.90 21.09
N ASP A 842 9.26 5.22 21.96
CA ASP A 842 8.66 6.54 22.08
C ASP A 842 9.62 7.49 22.83
N PRO A 843 9.85 8.73 22.34
CA PRO A 843 10.75 9.68 23.00
C PRO A 843 10.22 10.24 24.34
N ASN A 844 8.99 9.93 24.76
CA ASN A 844 8.35 10.55 25.93
C ASN A 844 8.02 9.55 27.06
N ALA A 845 9.04 8.86 27.59
CA ALA A 845 8.94 7.97 28.75
C ALA A 845 10.07 8.24 29.77
N GLU A 846 9.71 8.38 31.06
CA GLU A 846 10.66 8.67 32.15
C GLU A 846 11.54 7.46 32.52
N TYR A 847 12.75 7.75 32.99
CA TYR A 847 13.75 6.74 33.35
C TYR A 847 13.56 6.19 34.77
N GLY A 848 13.08 4.95 34.88
CA GLY A 848 13.30 4.10 36.05
C GLY A 848 14.69 3.44 35.99
N ALA A 849 15.46 3.50 37.09
CA ALA A 849 16.86 3.07 37.10
C ALA A 849 17.05 1.53 37.07
N GLY A 850 18.12 1.05 36.43
CA GLY A 850 18.48 -0.38 36.45
C GLY A 850 19.72 -0.79 35.65
N GLY A 851 20.90 -0.74 36.29
CA GLY A 851 22.04 -1.63 36.02
C GLY A 851 22.75 -1.58 34.64
N LEU A 852 23.90 -0.90 34.59
CA LEU A 852 24.88 -1.06 33.49
C LEU A 852 25.59 -2.42 33.58
N ASN A 853 25.87 -3.03 32.42
CA ASN A 853 26.90 -4.06 32.24
C ASN A 853 27.59 -3.82 30.88
N THR A 854 28.92 -3.81 30.88
CA THR A 854 29.74 -3.35 29.73
C THR A 854 30.14 -4.48 28.77
N PRO A 855 29.96 -4.32 27.45
CA PRO A 855 30.66 -5.13 26.45
C PRO A 855 32.10 -4.60 26.23
N ASN A 856 33.06 -5.52 26.12
CA ASN A 856 34.49 -5.21 25.98
C ASN A 856 34.89 -5.00 24.50
N THR A 857 35.79 -4.06 24.21
CA THR A 857 36.26 -3.75 22.83
C THR A 857 37.72 -4.12 22.58
N GLN A 858 37.93 -5.13 21.75
CA GLN A 858 39.13 -5.36 20.94
C GLN A 858 38.66 -5.83 19.55
N GLY A 859 39.30 -5.51 18.42
CA GLY A 859 40.46 -4.66 18.20
C GLY A 859 41.26 -5.18 16.99
N GLY A 860 41.36 -4.42 15.89
CA GLY A 860 42.07 -4.88 14.70
C GLY A 860 41.72 -4.18 13.38
N PHE A 861 42.17 -2.93 13.22
CA PHE A 861 42.26 -2.27 11.90
C PHE A 861 43.69 -1.82 11.66
N SER A 862 44.25 -2.08 10.48
CA SER A 862 45.64 -1.71 10.14
C SER A 862 45.78 -1.09 8.73
N ASN A 863 45.39 0.19 8.67
CA ASN A 863 46.19 1.28 8.09
C ASN A 863 46.38 1.44 6.55
N SER A 864 46.75 2.68 6.19
CA SER A 864 47.27 3.21 4.91
C SER A 864 46.27 3.43 3.75
N GLY A 865 46.18 4.61 3.11
CA GLY A 865 46.67 5.95 3.47
C GLY A 865 47.41 6.71 2.36
N GLY A 866 46.82 7.81 1.85
CA GLY A 866 47.43 8.75 0.88
C GLY A 866 47.52 8.23 -0.57
N ALA A 867 47.83 9.04 -1.59
CA ALA A 867 47.83 10.51 -1.73
C ALA A 867 47.85 10.90 -3.25
N TRP A 868 47.81 12.21 -3.54
CA TRP A 868 47.99 12.88 -4.86
C TRP A 868 49.29 12.42 -5.58
N ASP A 869 49.51 12.54 -6.91
CA ASP A 869 49.30 13.73 -7.77
C ASP A 869 49.48 13.48 -9.32
N GLU A 870 49.26 14.54 -10.11
CA GLU A 870 49.83 14.92 -11.45
C GLU A 870 49.66 14.12 -12.80
N ASP A 871 49.97 14.88 -13.88
CA ASP A 871 49.98 14.68 -15.36
C ASP A 871 50.78 13.44 -15.90
N ASP A 872 50.76 13.01 -17.18
CA ASP A 872 50.84 13.80 -18.43
C ASP A 872 50.40 13.09 -19.77
N LYS A 873 50.51 13.86 -20.88
CA LYS A 873 50.28 13.57 -22.33
C LYS A 873 50.75 12.19 -22.84
N GLY A 874 50.05 11.65 -23.85
CA GLY A 874 50.63 10.62 -24.74
C GLY A 874 49.72 10.03 -25.83
N ALA A 875 49.73 10.61 -27.04
CA ALA A 875 49.36 9.94 -28.29
C ALA A 875 50.51 10.12 -29.29
N PRO A 876 50.79 9.18 -30.22
CA PRO A 876 50.20 9.36 -31.57
C PRO A 876 50.04 8.09 -32.46
N ALA A 877 49.38 8.30 -33.62
CA ALA A 877 49.67 7.69 -34.94
C ALA A 877 49.40 6.17 -35.17
N TYR A 878 48.98 5.71 -36.36
CA TYR A 878 48.59 6.40 -37.61
C TYR A 878 47.54 5.60 -38.42
N SER A 879 46.93 6.24 -39.43
CA SER A 879 46.12 5.62 -40.50
C SER A 879 47.07 5.17 -41.67
N PRO A 880 46.73 5.04 -43.00
CA PRO A 880 45.54 5.39 -43.82
C PRO A 880 44.77 4.14 -44.35
N ALA A 881 43.57 4.16 -44.95
CA ALA A 881 42.70 5.17 -45.60
C ALA A 881 42.77 5.32 -47.13
N ALA A 882 41.66 5.00 -47.81
CA ALA A 882 41.20 5.51 -49.11
C ALA A 882 39.64 5.49 -49.09
N LYS A 883 38.84 6.47 -49.55
CA LYS A 883 38.86 7.41 -50.71
C LYS A 883 38.52 6.71 -52.04
N GLU A 884 37.64 7.21 -52.92
CA GLU A 884 36.72 8.38 -52.92
C GLU A 884 35.54 8.12 -53.93
N VAL A 885 34.72 9.02 -54.53
CA VAL A 885 34.81 10.47 -54.82
C VAL A 885 33.42 11.14 -55.07
N VAL A 886 33.24 12.36 -54.55
CA VAL A 886 32.53 13.57 -55.07
C VAL A 886 31.34 13.48 -56.06
N VAL A 887 30.25 14.23 -55.75
CA VAL A 887 29.61 15.26 -56.64
C VAL A 887 29.22 16.51 -55.81
N LYS A 888 29.10 17.67 -56.47
CA LYS A 888 28.78 19.04 -55.97
C LYS A 888 27.24 19.32 -56.09
N ASP A 889 26.61 20.47 -55.78
CA ASP A 889 27.07 21.87 -55.68
C ASP A 889 26.14 22.79 -54.84
N THR A 890 26.54 24.06 -54.72
CA THR A 890 25.84 25.29 -54.26
C THR A 890 24.36 25.31 -53.82
N SER A 891 24.09 25.94 -52.67
CA SER A 891 23.27 27.17 -52.60
C SER A 891 23.39 27.85 -51.21
N ALA A 892 22.97 29.13 -51.11
CA ALA A 892 22.97 29.88 -49.85
C ALA A 892 21.58 29.89 -49.20
N SER A 893 21.54 29.85 -47.86
CA SER A 893 20.32 30.10 -47.08
C SER A 893 20.54 31.28 -46.12
N ALA A 894 19.46 31.99 -45.79
CA ALA A 894 19.52 33.26 -45.06
C ALA A 894 19.84 33.06 -43.56
N ALA A 895 20.53 34.04 -42.97
CA ALA A 895 20.68 34.12 -41.52
C ALA A 895 19.37 34.61 -40.89
N GLU A 896 18.56 33.67 -40.39
CA GLU A 896 17.29 33.96 -39.74
C GLU A 896 17.50 34.79 -38.46
N SER A 897 16.92 35.98 -38.41
CA SER A 897 17.18 36.99 -37.37
C SER A 897 16.28 36.81 -36.15
N VAL A 898 16.52 35.73 -35.40
CA VAL A 898 15.76 35.37 -34.19
C VAL A 898 15.67 36.56 -33.21
N PRO A 899 14.45 36.99 -32.80
CA PRO A 899 14.27 38.14 -31.92
C PRO A 899 14.84 37.87 -30.52
N THR A 900 15.80 38.71 -30.09
CA THR A 900 16.47 38.55 -28.80
C THR A 900 15.55 38.87 -27.62
N SER A 901 15.35 37.90 -26.72
CA SER A 901 14.52 38.05 -25.52
C SER A 901 15.02 39.14 -24.58
N ARG A 902 14.13 39.70 -23.75
CA ARG A 902 14.47 40.72 -22.73
C ARG A 902 15.60 40.24 -21.82
N THR A 903 15.54 38.99 -21.36
CA THR A 903 16.58 38.36 -20.54
C THR A 903 17.94 38.30 -21.25
N ARG A 904 17.97 37.94 -22.55
CA ARG A 904 19.22 37.93 -23.31
C ARG A 904 19.78 39.34 -23.50
N ARG A 905 18.94 40.36 -23.67
CA ARG A 905 19.39 41.77 -23.72
C ARG A 905 20.00 42.21 -22.39
N TYR A 906 19.37 41.89 -21.26
CA TYR A 906 19.91 42.21 -19.93
C TYR A 906 21.22 41.48 -19.64
N TRP A 907 21.31 40.18 -19.96
CA TRP A 907 22.55 39.42 -19.87
C TRP A 907 23.67 40.05 -20.71
N LEU A 908 23.38 40.46 -21.95
CA LEU A 908 24.36 41.15 -22.79
C LEU A 908 24.82 42.49 -22.18
N TRP A 909 23.94 43.25 -21.51
CA TRP A 909 24.35 44.45 -20.76
C TRP A 909 25.32 44.11 -19.62
N VAL A 910 25.05 43.06 -18.82
CA VAL A 910 25.97 42.59 -17.77
C VAL A 910 27.32 42.14 -18.36
N VAL A 911 27.29 41.39 -19.46
CA VAL A 911 28.50 40.90 -20.15
C VAL A 911 29.36 42.03 -20.71
N TRP A 912 28.75 43.05 -21.32
CA TRP A 912 29.48 44.24 -21.77
C TRP A 912 29.96 45.10 -20.59
N GLY A 913 29.20 45.16 -19.49
CA GLY A 913 29.63 45.81 -18.24
C GLY A 913 30.86 45.15 -17.61
N CYS A 914 30.85 43.83 -17.41
CA CYS A 914 31.98 43.11 -16.81
C CYS A 914 33.23 43.05 -17.70
N THR A 915 33.08 43.20 -19.02
CA THR A 915 34.19 43.13 -20.00
C THR A 915 34.48 44.46 -20.71
N TRP A 916 33.99 45.58 -20.17
CA TRP A 916 34.10 46.93 -20.78
C TRP A 916 35.56 47.33 -21.08
N TRP A 917 36.47 46.97 -20.17
CA TRP A 917 37.91 47.22 -20.20
C TRP A 917 38.67 46.37 -21.24
N MET A 918 38.00 45.47 -21.96
CA MET A 918 38.56 44.68 -23.07
C MET A 918 37.97 45.15 -24.42
N PRO A 919 38.64 46.03 -25.18
CA PRO A 919 38.19 46.47 -26.49
C PRO A 919 38.12 45.35 -27.55
N SER A 920 37.15 45.44 -28.45
CA SER A 920 36.92 44.42 -29.49
C SER A 920 38.01 44.34 -30.58
N PHE A 921 38.93 45.31 -30.64
CA PHE A 921 40.13 45.24 -31.49
C PHE A 921 41.24 44.37 -30.88
N LEU A 922 41.36 44.38 -29.54
CA LEU A 922 42.36 43.65 -28.76
C LEU A 922 42.14 42.14 -28.89
N MET A 923 40.88 41.70 -28.75
CA MET A 923 40.47 40.31 -29.04
C MET A 923 40.69 39.89 -30.49
N HIS A 924 40.65 40.83 -31.45
CA HIS A 924 40.81 40.53 -32.88
C HIS A 924 42.28 40.34 -33.26
N HIS A 925 43.17 41.23 -32.81
CA HIS A 925 44.60 41.19 -33.12
C HIS A 925 45.39 40.27 -32.19
N VAL A 926 45.26 40.45 -30.87
CA VAL A 926 46.01 39.66 -29.87
C VAL A 926 45.35 38.29 -29.67
N GLY A 927 44.03 38.28 -29.46
CA GLY A 927 43.26 37.04 -29.28
C GLY A 927 43.00 36.24 -30.57
N ARG A 928 43.40 36.75 -31.75
CA ARG A 928 43.15 36.18 -33.09
C ARG A 928 41.67 35.84 -33.41
N MET A 929 40.71 36.28 -32.59
CA MET A 929 39.29 35.99 -32.74
C MET A 929 38.65 36.87 -33.83
N LYS A 930 38.75 36.44 -35.09
CA LYS A 930 38.33 37.23 -36.25
C LYS A 930 36.81 37.45 -36.34
N ARG A 931 35.99 36.43 -36.05
CA ARG A 931 34.52 36.50 -36.15
C ARG A 931 33.88 37.28 -34.97
N PRO A 932 32.72 37.94 -35.14
CA PRO A 932 32.06 38.69 -34.07
C PRO A 932 31.36 37.81 -33.02
N ASP A 933 30.79 36.68 -33.45
CA ASP A 933 30.12 35.69 -32.59
C ASP A 933 31.07 35.03 -31.57
N ILE A 934 32.25 34.60 -32.03
CA ILE A 934 33.30 34.02 -31.16
C ILE A 934 33.74 35.03 -30.09
N ARG A 935 33.89 36.32 -30.47
CA ARG A 935 34.24 37.39 -29.52
C ARG A 935 33.13 37.63 -28.48
N LEU A 936 31.86 37.45 -28.85
CA LEU A 936 30.75 37.57 -27.91
C LEU A 936 30.73 36.39 -26.93
N ALA A 937 30.83 35.16 -27.43
CA ALA A 937 30.89 33.95 -26.60
C ALA A 937 32.09 33.95 -25.63
N TRP A 938 33.22 34.56 -26.02
CA TRP A 938 34.36 34.77 -25.13
C TRP A 938 34.03 35.75 -23.98
N ARG A 939 33.39 36.90 -24.28
CA ARG A 939 32.95 37.84 -23.24
C ARG A 939 31.95 37.21 -22.29
N GLU A 940 30.98 36.43 -22.81
CA GLU A 940 29.97 35.71 -22.02
C GLU A 940 30.67 34.75 -21.04
N LYS A 941 31.64 33.93 -21.51
CA LYS A 941 32.40 33.02 -20.64
C LYS A 941 33.25 33.74 -19.58
N LEU A 942 33.97 34.79 -19.94
CA LEU A 942 34.79 35.55 -18.98
C LEU A 942 33.91 36.20 -17.89
N THR A 943 32.73 36.70 -18.26
CA THR A 943 31.75 37.28 -17.32
C THR A 943 31.28 36.23 -16.31
N ILE A 944 30.97 35.01 -16.77
CA ILE A 944 30.58 33.90 -15.89
C ILE A 944 31.71 33.55 -14.91
N CYS A 945 32.96 33.45 -15.35
CA CYS A 945 34.09 33.21 -14.45
C CYS A 945 34.26 34.31 -13.39
N LEU A 946 34.15 35.58 -13.77
CA LEU A 946 34.24 36.70 -12.83
C LEU A 946 33.10 36.68 -11.79
N LEU A 947 31.87 36.36 -12.20
CA LEU A 947 30.74 36.21 -11.27
C LEU A 947 30.93 35.02 -10.32
N ILE A 948 31.50 33.90 -10.79
CA ILE A 948 31.84 32.75 -9.94
C ILE A 948 32.89 33.14 -8.89
N PHE A 949 33.96 33.85 -9.25
CA PHE A 949 34.95 34.33 -8.27
C PHE A 949 34.33 35.29 -7.24
N LEU A 950 33.48 36.22 -7.68
CA LEU A 950 32.80 37.18 -6.80
C LEU A 950 31.85 36.48 -5.82
N LEU A 951 31.05 35.51 -6.27
CA LEU A 951 30.15 34.74 -5.41
C LEU A 951 30.91 33.88 -4.39
N ASN A 952 32.01 33.24 -4.78
CA ASN A 952 32.86 32.52 -3.83
C ASN A 952 33.49 33.46 -2.79
N GLY A 953 33.92 34.67 -3.21
CA GLY A 953 34.40 35.70 -2.28
C GLY A 953 33.34 36.15 -1.26
N ILE A 954 32.09 36.29 -1.69
CA ILE A 954 30.96 36.62 -0.79
C ILE A 954 30.70 35.48 0.21
N VAL A 955 30.74 34.22 -0.23
CA VAL A 955 30.58 33.05 0.65
C VAL A 955 31.71 32.98 1.69
N ILE A 956 32.97 33.21 1.28
CA ILE A 956 34.12 33.26 2.20
C ILE A 956 33.96 34.40 3.21
N PHE A 957 33.53 35.59 2.78
CA PHE A 957 33.25 36.72 3.67
C PHE A 957 32.14 36.38 4.70
N TYR A 958 31.05 35.75 4.25
CA TYR A 958 29.94 35.36 5.13
C TYR A 958 30.37 34.34 6.19
N ILE A 959 31.19 33.35 5.81
CA ILE A 959 31.65 32.30 6.74
C ILE A 959 32.74 32.82 7.69
N ALA A 960 33.76 33.53 7.18
CA ALA A 960 34.97 33.84 7.94
C ALA A 960 34.98 35.22 8.63
N VAL A 961 34.19 36.19 8.13
CA VAL A 961 34.25 37.60 8.56
C VAL A 961 32.95 38.07 9.19
N PHE A 962 31.80 37.74 8.59
CA PHE A 962 30.50 38.27 9.03
C PHE A 962 30.14 37.89 10.48
N GLY A 963 30.41 36.65 10.90
CA GLY A 963 30.22 36.25 12.31
C GLY A 963 31.04 37.07 13.31
N LYS A 964 32.30 37.39 12.98
CA LYS A 964 33.19 38.23 13.82
C LYS A 964 32.78 39.70 13.83
N LEU A 965 32.11 40.18 12.78
CA LEU A 965 31.53 41.52 12.71
C LEU A 965 30.26 41.63 13.59
N LEU A 966 29.48 40.55 13.67
CA LEU A 966 28.18 40.53 14.35
C LEU A 966 28.30 40.23 15.86
N CYS A 967 29.30 39.45 16.28
CA CYS A 967 29.64 39.24 17.69
C CYS A 967 31.15 39.38 17.94
N PRO A 968 31.67 40.60 18.21
CA PRO A 968 33.12 40.86 18.32
C PRO A 968 33.77 40.37 19.63
N ASN A 969 33.02 39.73 20.54
CA ASN A 969 33.54 39.10 21.77
C ASN A 969 32.95 37.69 22.00
N PHE A 970 32.60 36.97 20.93
CA PHE A 970 32.10 35.59 21.04
C PHE A 970 33.11 34.66 21.74
N ASP A 971 34.41 34.95 21.60
CA ASP A 971 35.55 34.26 22.23
C ASP A 971 35.60 34.39 23.77
N LYS A 972 34.64 35.09 24.39
CA LYS A 972 34.58 35.38 25.83
C LYS A 972 33.21 35.14 26.44
N ALA A 973 32.26 34.61 25.68
CA ALA A 973 30.91 34.27 26.15
C ALA A 973 30.76 32.74 26.12
N TRP A 974 30.39 32.16 27.27
CA TRP A 974 30.44 30.71 27.48
C TRP A 974 29.08 30.15 27.87
N ALA A 975 28.74 28.96 27.41
CA ALA A 975 27.59 28.20 27.87
C ALA A 975 27.95 27.29 29.07
N LEU A 976 26.97 26.95 29.90
CA LEU A 976 27.20 26.12 31.10
C LEU A 976 27.74 24.73 30.73
N ASN A 977 27.31 24.16 29.60
CA ASN A 977 27.81 22.89 29.06
C ASN A 977 29.25 22.97 28.53
N GLU A 978 29.79 24.17 28.27
CA GLU A 978 31.19 24.37 27.88
C GLU A 978 32.05 24.44 29.14
N VAL A 979 31.64 25.24 30.14
CA VAL A 979 32.30 25.29 31.46
C VAL A 979 32.39 23.91 32.10
N ALA A 980 31.35 23.08 31.97
CA ALA A 980 31.32 21.71 32.47
C ALA A 980 32.36 20.76 31.84
N GLN A 981 33.06 21.15 30.76
CA GLN A 981 34.17 20.39 30.17
C GLN A 981 35.53 20.77 30.77
N HIS A 982 35.63 21.93 31.44
CA HIS A 982 36.85 22.44 32.07
C HIS A 982 36.95 21.95 33.52
N GLN A 983 37.16 20.64 33.66
CA GLN A 983 37.37 19.91 34.91
C GLN A 983 38.82 19.41 35.08
N GLY A 984 39.77 19.95 34.31
CA GLY A 984 41.17 19.52 34.34
C GLY A 984 41.93 20.13 35.52
N THR A 985 42.99 19.46 36.00
CA THR A 985 43.83 19.97 37.10
C THR A 985 44.48 21.33 36.75
N ASP A 986 44.90 21.50 35.49
CA ASP A 986 45.49 22.75 34.99
C ASP A 986 44.47 23.62 34.23
N ASP A 987 43.19 23.22 34.22
CA ASP A 987 42.11 23.84 33.45
C ASP A 987 40.75 23.66 34.16
N TYR A 988 40.68 24.23 35.36
CA TYR A 988 39.59 24.13 36.33
C TYR A 988 38.76 25.42 36.30
N TRP A 989 37.61 25.39 35.64
CA TRP A 989 36.73 26.56 35.54
C TRP A 989 35.46 26.37 36.36
N VAL A 990 34.94 27.48 36.88
CA VAL A 990 33.72 27.53 37.69
C VAL A 990 32.88 28.74 37.30
N THR A 991 31.58 28.66 37.53
CA THR A 991 30.67 29.80 37.37
C THR A 991 30.19 30.31 38.72
N ILE A 992 30.14 31.64 38.87
CA ILE A 992 29.60 32.32 40.04
C ILE A 992 28.85 33.56 39.56
N GLN A 993 27.58 33.69 39.94
CA GLN A 993 26.72 34.84 39.63
C GLN A 993 26.76 35.26 38.14
N GLY A 994 26.63 34.28 37.23
CA GLY A 994 26.63 34.50 35.78
C GLY A 994 27.98 34.89 35.17
N THR A 995 29.10 34.70 35.87
CA THR A 995 30.45 34.93 35.36
C THR A 995 31.31 33.67 35.48
N VAL A 996 32.11 33.37 34.46
CA VAL A 996 33.08 32.27 34.42
C VAL A 996 34.42 32.73 34.98
N TYR A 997 35.01 31.91 35.84
CA TYR A 997 36.31 32.09 36.45
C TYR A 997 37.18 30.84 36.24
N ASP A 998 38.47 31.04 35.96
CA ASP A 998 39.50 30.01 35.92
C ASP A 998 40.29 30.08 37.22
N VAL A 999 40.13 29.07 38.06
CA VAL A 999 40.68 29.03 39.41
C VAL A 999 41.76 27.95 39.56
N SER A 1000 42.27 27.40 38.45
CA SER A 1000 43.28 26.34 38.40
C SER A 1000 44.53 26.68 39.24
N ASN A 1001 44.99 27.93 39.17
CA ASN A 1001 46.16 28.42 39.92
C ASN A 1001 45.84 28.86 41.38
N PHE A 1002 44.58 28.79 41.79
CA PHE A 1002 44.10 29.16 43.13
C PHE A 1002 43.82 27.92 43.97
N VAL A 1003 43.01 27.01 43.42
CA VAL A 1003 42.38 25.82 44.05
C VAL A 1003 43.30 24.89 44.85
N PHE A 1004 44.58 24.78 44.50
CA PHE A 1004 45.52 23.88 45.20
C PHE A 1004 46.06 24.44 46.53
N GLY A 1005 45.87 25.73 46.81
CA GLY A 1005 46.22 26.33 48.10
C GLY A 1005 45.23 25.94 49.20
N ASP A 1006 45.70 25.87 50.45
CA ASP A 1006 44.76 25.89 51.57
C ASP A 1006 44.17 27.30 51.70
N HIS A 1007 42.85 27.38 51.83
CA HIS A 1007 42.06 28.61 51.90
C HIS A 1007 41.27 28.69 53.20
N SER A 1008 41.30 27.64 54.02
CA SER A 1008 40.64 27.59 55.31
C SER A 1008 41.36 28.45 56.35
N ASP A 1009 40.61 29.24 57.11
CA ASP A 1009 41.10 29.86 58.36
C ASP A 1009 40.76 29.02 59.60
N ILE A 1010 40.23 27.80 59.42
CA ILE A 1010 39.80 26.89 60.49
C ILE A 1010 40.88 25.83 60.73
N PHE A 1011 41.53 25.89 61.90
CA PHE A 1011 42.60 24.97 62.29
C PHE A 1011 42.16 23.51 62.25
N GLY A 1012 42.82 22.71 61.41
CA GLY A 1012 42.56 21.27 61.25
C GLY A 1012 41.55 20.90 60.16
N GLN A 1013 41.04 21.86 59.38
CA GLN A 1013 40.17 21.62 58.22
C GLN A 1013 40.81 22.18 56.93
N PRO A 1014 41.76 21.47 56.30
CA PRO A 1014 42.38 21.92 55.05
C PRO A 1014 41.39 21.90 53.89
N SER A 1015 41.33 22.97 53.10
CA SER A 1015 40.34 23.11 52.01
C SER A 1015 40.74 22.46 50.68
N ASN A 1016 41.93 21.86 50.60
CA ASN A 1016 42.57 21.44 49.33
C ASN A 1016 42.65 19.91 49.13
N GLY A 1017 41.76 19.14 49.75
CA GLY A 1017 41.65 17.70 49.51
C GLY A 1017 40.98 17.38 48.16
N LEU A 1018 41.61 16.54 47.33
CA LEU A 1018 41.17 16.21 45.96
C LEU A 1018 39.67 15.92 45.85
N ASP A 1019 39.14 15.02 46.70
CA ASP A 1019 37.72 14.61 46.70
C ASP A 1019 36.73 15.79 46.85
N SER A 1020 37.15 16.89 47.48
CA SER A 1020 36.36 18.11 47.62
C SER A 1020 36.52 19.09 46.45
N LEU A 1021 37.57 18.95 45.65
CA LEU A 1021 37.87 19.80 44.51
C LEU A 1021 37.27 19.23 43.22
N ASP A 1022 37.39 17.92 42.99
CA ASP A 1022 36.79 17.25 41.83
C ASP A 1022 35.25 17.42 41.82
N ALA A 1023 34.62 17.45 42.99
CA ALA A 1023 33.18 17.64 43.17
C ALA A 1023 32.65 19.06 42.88
N LEU A 1024 33.54 20.05 42.70
CA LEU A 1024 33.20 21.46 42.43
C LEU A 1024 33.63 21.93 41.02
N ALA A 1025 34.37 21.09 40.29
CA ALA A 1025 34.95 21.42 38.99
C ALA A 1025 33.88 21.54 37.88
N GLY A 1026 33.98 22.56 37.02
CA GLY A 1026 33.04 22.79 35.92
C GLY A 1026 31.62 23.21 36.36
N GLY A 1027 31.39 23.43 37.66
CA GLY A 1027 30.07 23.67 38.24
C GLY A 1027 29.66 25.14 38.35
N ASP A 1028 28.38 25.34 38.70
CA ASP A 1028 27.87 26.63 39.18
C ASP A 1028 27.96 26.70 40.70
N LEU A 1029 28.95 27.45 41.18
CA LEU A 1029 29.25 27.64 42.59
C LEU A 1029 28.51 28.83 43.22
N THR A 1030 27.54 29.42 42.52
CA THR A 1030 26.72 30.54 43.03
C THR A 1030 26.08 30.26 44.40
N GLN A 1031 25.65 29.01 44.65
CA GLN A 1031 25.06 28.62 45.95
C GLN A 1031 26.08 28.56 47.11
N TYR A 1032 27.37 28.40 46.81
CA TYR A 1032 28.44 28.34 47.83
C TYR A 1032 28.94 29.73 48.25
N PHE A 1033 28.65 30.78 47.46
CA PHE A 1033 29.01 32.17 47.77
C PHE A 1033 27.75 33.06 47.82
N PRO A 1034 26.85 32.85 48.80
CA PRO A 1034 25.62 33.62 48.92
C PRO A 1034 25.91 35.10 49.22
N VAL A 1035 25.26 36.00 48.48
CA VAL A 1035 25.32 37.45 48.72
C VAL A 1035 24.46 37.79 49.94
N PRO A 1036 24.99 38.49 50.96
CA PRO A 1036 24.16 39.02 52.04
C PRO A 1036 23.07 39.95 51.48
N LEU A 1037 21.79 39.70 51.79
CA LEU A 1037 20.67 40.39 51.15
C LEU A 1037 20.72 41.92 51.30
N VAL A 1038 21.21 42.41 52.44
CA VAL A 1038 21.38 43.85 52.73
C VAL A 1038 22.46 44.50 51.83
N LEU A 1039 23.44 43.73 51.33
CA LEU A 1039 24.40 44.20 50.31
C LEU A 1039 23.85 44.06 48.88
N GLY A 1040 23.11 42.98 48.60
CA GLY A 1040 22.57 42.70 47.28
C GLY A 1040 21.34 43.53 46.90
N CYS A 1041 20.57 43.99 47.90
CA CYS A 1041 19.31 44.72 47.75
C CYS A 1041 19.17 45.79 48.86
N PRO A 1042 20.09 46.79 48.94
CA PRO A 1042 20.17 47.73 50.06
C PRO A 1042 18.92 48.61 50.25
N ASP A 1043 18.19 48.91 49.17
CA ASP A 1043 16.95 49.68 49.21
C ASP A 1043 15.70 48.80 49.49
N LEU A 1044 15.87 47.48 49.62
CA LEU A 1044 14.77 46.50 49.70
C LEU A 1044 14.80 45.64 50.98
N VAL A 1045 15.99 45.33 51.51
CA VAL A 1045 16.16 44.48 52.71
C VAL A 1045 17.02 45.22 53.74
N THR A 1046 16.45 45.42 54.93
CA THR A 1046 17.08 46.14 56.06
C THR A 1046 17.24 45.29 57.32
N ASP A 1047 16.85 44.01 57.27
CA ASP A 1047 17.08 43.03 58.34
C ASP A 1047 18.31 42.18 58.01
N ASN A 1048 19.33 42.26 58.88
CA ASN A 1048 20.59 41.52 58.74
C ASN A 1048 20.42 39.99 58.93
N ASN A 1049 19.23 39.50 59.32
CA ASN A 1049 18.97 38.09 59.57
C ASN A 1049 18.30 37.35 58.39
N MET A 1050 17.74 38.06 57.40
CA MET A 1050 17.04 37.43 56.27
C MET A 1050 18.01 36.71 55.33
N ALA A 1051 17.61 35.52 54.85
CA ALA A 1051 18.38 34.74 53.89
C ALA A 1051 17.56 34.33 52.65
N LEU A 1052 18.26 34.05 51.55
CA LEU A 1052 17.66 33.41 50.36
C LEU A 1052 17.74 31.89 50.52
N GLN A 1053 16.59 31.21 50.43
CA GLN A 1053 16.53 29.76 50.30
C GLN A 1053 16.28 29.35 48.84
N TYR A 1054 17.19 28.56 48.27
CA TYR A 1054 17.05 27.99 46.94
C TYR A 1054 16.11 26.77 46.96
N LYS A 1055 15.20 26.68 45.98
CA LYS A 1055 14.24 25.56 45.83
C LYS A 1055 14.90 24.19 45.77
N VAL A 1056 16.08 24.12 45.14
CA VAL A 1056 16.94 22.94 45.07
C VAL A 1056 18.32 23.38 45.54
N ASN A 1057 18.75 22.87 46.69
CA ASN A 1057 20.08 23.11 47.21
C ASN A 1057 21.02 22.01 46.71
N ASN A 1058 21.84 22.33 45.70
CA ASN A 1058 22.82 21.42 45.11
C ASN A 1058 24.19 21.50 45.81
N ALA A 1059 24.30 22.20 46.94
CA ALA A 1059 25.53 22.28 47.72
C ALA A 1059 25.83 20.94 48.43
N THR A 1060 26.51 20.04 47.73
CA THR A 1060 26.96 18.72 48.22
C THR A 1060 28.00 18.84 49.33
N LEU A 1061 28.83 19.89 49.30
CA LEU A 1061 29.90 20.14 50.27
C LEU A 1061 29.55 21.31 51.20
N THR A 1062 28.75 21.05 52.23
CA THR A 1062 28.29 22.08 53.18
C THR A 1062 29.42 22.91 53.82
N GLN A 1063 30.62 22.33 53.96
CA GLN A 1063 31.83 22.98 54.46
C GLN A 1063 32.42 24.05 53.51
N ALA A 1064 32.03 24.07 52.24
CA ALA A 1064 32.49 25.04 51.25
C ALA A 1064 31.57 26.27 51.12
N ILE A 1065 30.50 26.37 51.92
CA ILE A 1065 29.53 27.48 51.84
C ILE A 1065 30.04 28.69 52.67
N HIS A 1066 30.44 29.74 51.97
CA HIS A 1066 31.03 30.96 52.54
C HIS A 1066 29.95 32.00 52.88
N VAL A 1067 29.11 31.70 53.88
CA VAL A 1067 28.18 32.68 54.47
C VAL A 1067 28.97 33.80 55.14
N SER A 1068 28.67 35.06 54.80
CA SER A 1068 29.39 36.25 55.29
C SER A 1068 28.47 37.24 56.01
N GLY A 1069 29.08 38.13 56.81
CA GLY A 1069 28.39 39.09 57.67
C GLY A 1069 27.72 38.45 58.88
N HIS A 1070 26.56 38.99 59.27
CA HIS A 1070 25.89 38.66 60.54
C HIS A 1070 25.48 37.18 60.68
N LEU A 1071 25.29 36.48 59.56
CA LEU A 1071 24.94 35.05 59.49
C LEU A 1071 26.16 34.11 59.52
N ALA A 1072 27.39 34.63 59.54
CA ALA A 1072 28.61 33.81 59.52
C ALA A 1072 28.88 33.16 60.88
N LEU A 1073 28.83 31.83 60.96
CA LEU A 1073 28.95 31.10 62.23
C LEU A 1073 30.42 30.93 62.70
N THR A 1074 31.33 30.56 61.79
CA THR A 1074 32.56 29.79 62.11
C THR A 1074 33.91 30.49 61.93
N SER A 1075 33.99 31.65 61.27
CA SER A 1075 35.25 32.37 60.98
C SER A 1075 35.25 33.81 61.51
N THR A 1076 36.42 34.34 61.88
CA THR A 1076 36.61 35.77 62.21
C THR A 1076 36.70 36.68 60.99
N ALA A 1077 37.07 36.14 59.82
CA ALA A 1077 37.15 36.90 58.58
C ALA A 1077 35.77 37.01 57.90
N LEU A 1078 35.01 35.91 57.84
CA LEU A 1078 33.67 35.89 57.24
C LEU A 1078 32.64 36.73 58.02
N LYS A 1079 32.87 36.98 59.32
CA LYS A 1079 32.03 37.86 60.16
C LYS A 1079 32.13 39.36 59.82
N GLN A 1080 33.01 39.76 58.90
CA GLN A 1080 33.02 41.12 58.38
C GLN A 1080 31.81 41.33 57.46
N GLU A 1081 30.94 42.28 57.78
CA GLU A 1081 29.69 42.54 57.04
C GLU A 1081 29.93 42.97 55.59
N ASP A 1082 31.13 43.47 55.27
CA ASP A 1082 31.59 43.88 53.95
C ASP A 1082 32.48 42.85 53.23
N TRP A 1083 32.68 41.64 53.78
CA TRP A 1083 33.60 40.63 53.24
C TRP A 1083 33.34 40.28 51.77
N TYR A 1084 32.07 40.13 51.38
CA TYR A 1084 31.72 39.79 50.00
C TYR A 1084 32.19 40.86 49.01
N THR A 1085 32.02 42.14 49.35
CA THR A 1085 32.37 43.28 48.50
C THR A 1085 33.85 43.67 48.57
N ASN A 1086 34.49 43.59 49.74
CA ASN A 1086 35.86 44.09 49.97
C ASN A 1086 36.94 43.00 49.99
N ARG A 1087 36.58 41.71 50.12
CA ARG A 1087 37.50 40.57 50.04
C ARG A 1087 37.24 39.67 48.83
N PHE A 1088 36.01 39.19 48.65
CA PHE A 1088 35.69 38.18 47.64
C PHE A 1088 35.69 38.73 46.21
N LEU A 1089 34.84 39.72 45.91
CA LEU A 1089 34.74 40.29 44.55
C LEU A 1089 36.08 40.85 43.99
N PRO A 1090 36.93 41.55 44.77
CA PRO A 1090 38.22 42.05 44.27
C PRO A 1090 39.21 40.92 43.95
N GLN A 1091 39.21 39.84 44.74
CA GLN A 1091 40.08 38.68 44.53
C GLN A 1091 39.66 37.89 43.29
N MET A 1092 38.36 37.58 43.17
CA MET A 1092 37.81 36.82 42.03
C MET A 1092 37.97 37.56 40.70
N LYS A 1093 38.02 38.90 40.70
CA LYS A 1093 38.23 39.71 39.49
C LYS A 1093 39.50 39.34 38.71
N ASN A 1094 40.54 38.85 39.40
CA ASN A 1094 41.80 38.44 38.76
C ASN A 1094 41.70 37.13 37.97
N PHE A 1095 40.68 36.30 38.25
CA PHE A 1095 40.47 34.97 37.69
C PHE A 1095 39.38 34.94 36.59
N ARG A 1096 38.80 36.09 36.25
CA ARG A 1096 37.63 36.21 35.37
C ARG A 1096 37.95 35.93 33.90
N LYS A 1097 37.28 34.93 33.31
CA LYS A 1097 37.33 34.63 31.86
C LYS A 1097 36.29 35.41 31.05
N GLY A 1098 35.03 35.46 31.50
CA GLY A 1098 33.95 36.15 30.78
C GLY A 1098 32.54 35.88 31.33
N PRO A 1099 31.48 36.48 30.75
CA PRO A 1099 30.10 36.16 31.10
C PRO A 1099 29.71 34.73 30.73
N LEU A 1100 28.89 34.12 31.59
CA LEU A 1100 28.09 32.93 31.29
C LEU A 1100 26.83 33.38 30.53
N VAL A 1101 26.49 32.71 29.44
CA VAL A 1101 25.27 32.98 28.65
C VAL A 1101 24.26 31.86 28.77
N TYR A 1102 22.99 32.24 28.87
CA TYR A 1102 21.84 31.33 28.96
C TYR A 1102 20.92 31.52 27.74
N GLU A 1103 20.27 30.45 27.30
CA GLU A 1103 19.22 30.58 26.30
C GLU A 1103 18.03 31.38 26.85
N ARG A 1104 17.48 32.27 26.03
CA ARG A 1104 16.28 33.06 26.37
C ARG A 1104 15.09 32.19 26.77
N LYS A 1105 14.99 30.96 26.24
CA LYS A 1105 13.97 29.96 26.60
C LYS A 1105 14.18 29.39 28.02
N ALA A 1106 15.43 29.15 28.43
CA ALA A 1106 15.74 28.67 29.77
C ALA A 1106 15.43 29.74 30.83
N ILE A 1107 15.80 31.01 30.58
CA ILE A 1107 15.43 32.14 31.45
C ILE A 1107 13.90 32.27 31.54
N ALA A 1108 13.18 32.18 30.41
CA ALA A 1108 11.72 32.27 30.40
C ALA A 1108 11.03 31.12 31.16
N ALA A 1109 11.60 29.91 31.14
CA ALA A 1109 11.09 28.80 31.93
C ALA A 1109 11.36 28.98 33.44
N GLN A 1110 12.55 29.44 33.82
CA GLN A 1110 12.89 29.76 35.22
C GLN A 1110 12.03 30.88 35.79
N ALA A 1111 11.76 31.94 35.01
CA ALA A 1111 10.90 33.05 35.39
C ALA A 1111 9.39 32.67 35.48
N ALA A 1112 9.02 31.47 35.01
CA ALA A 1112 7.67 30.93 35.11
C ALA A 1112 7.49 29.91 36.25
N ASP A 1113 8.56 29.55 36.97
CA ASP A 1113 8.50 28.71 38.17
C ASP A 1113 8.23 29.57 39.42
N PRO A 1114 7.04 29.51 40.04
CA PRO A 1114 6.67 30.38 41.16
C PRO A 1114 7.40 30.04 42.48
N ASP A 1115 8.16 28.94 42.53
CA ASP A 1115 8.82 28.44 43.74
C ASP A 1115 10.35 28.57 43.70
N ILE A 1116 10.94 29.12 42.62
CA ILE A 1116 12.38 29.00 42.32
C ILE A 1116 13.31 29.52 43.44
N GLN A 1117 12.89 30.54 44.19
CA GLN A 1117 13.52 31.02 45.42
C GLN A 1117 12.43 31.45 46.41
N ARG A 1118 12.67 31.25 47.71
CA ARG A 1118 11.82 31.79 48.79
C ARG A 1118 12.70 32.48 49.84
N TYR A 1119 12.22 33.58 50.40
CA TYR A 1119 12.84 34.24 51.56
C TYR A 1119 12.50 33.47 52.84
N VAL A 1120 13.46 33.44 53.77
CA VAL A 1120 13.32 32.86 55.12
C VAL A 1120 13.95 33.81 56.14
#